data_AF-A0A9P1A6Q0-F1
#
_entry.id   AF-A0A9P1A6Q0-F1
#
_cell.length_a   1.000
_cell.length_b   1.000
_cell.length_c   1.000
_cell.angle_alpha   90.00
_cell.angle_beta   90.00
_cell.angle_gamma   90.00
#
_symmetry.space_group_name_H-M   'P 1'
#
loop_
_entity.id
_entity.type
_entity.pdbx_description
1 polymer ?
#
loop_
_entity_poly.entity_id
_entity_poly.type
_entity_poly.pdbx_seq_one_letter_code
_entity_poly.pdbx_strand_id
1 'polypeptide(L)'
;MATFVMDSVCLMLRELKNSAQLRWTLFSVVANLSLTLSIWIGVYHMQVNLEHSKWYFLDSSYGSTTGNAILDGLINGVGTILVLGSVSFVMLAFVLYDFQRIVKGWLIFSCVLILFGVSGQTLFDLFSQIFDQDTENGFFFTVVLTVIPTLIYGLAGVVAFLANGSLALHQFFVVSNCSLIAVYYLRTFPGHTTWFVLWTVLFWDLFAVLAPMGPLKKVQEKASNYSNNILKFLMFAADEKREAAGGDEQLNEERTIRRDVKQLIQLYSKREAQDDEFLQKIRQRRKAVNPDSGLTDKSPIVESEPSPVEAKEIKEKDSDLEESDDDEASSDSSTSTSSSEYSSASESGVSTANECDEEEWKELKRTVEPQMEEKTLTAADALNDGETVRLGFGDFVFYSLLIGQAAAGGCPIAVFSAAIGILLGLLATLTMLSTSESTTPALPVPVICGTFNYMQYDCDVSVIIPAKNAGKFLQQTLNAILEQTVRTTAKIEICLADDNSIDNTVSIMENARLEFEELGMKVILSHVTQPGGVGAAKDCAVRSSTGRFLCFNDADDVSAPERIEKQLQLVRSLSKSDDDLIFVGGQFNRLPEGSTVRYTKWANSITGDEIRRQVYTSHGPTLVAPTWFISRALFDKVGGFRTDVANGFPEDLDFFYKCLDISKCVFDKVQTDVVMYRYHQNCASHSVNEQTIWEFRLERLKKDYLSKWDNFTIWSAGKQGKRFFKSLTEEEKSKVSEFCDIDDAKIGRGIHEEFDEKSRRVTHKVPIVNIEDAKPPLVVCVKLDLTNGDLERIIERKGWREHVDLMVFQPIHEEEQVFVDYAIELVKKAGTVVRTAFESAESKVDTKSSNTDLVTETDQAVEKLLIAGLSEKFTGHRFIGEESVAGGAKIEWTDAPTWIIDPIDGTTNFVHRIPMIAICVGLAIKKQLRAGIVYNPITRELYLGQVGKGAFKNGFPIRASKNQLLSKAVLCQSLGLHNRVQFGDRWLDIAQSNMRNQVMAGVRGHRSFGSAAINMVMVAQGSCDGYVEYGIHAWDVAAPAVIVTEAGGVVTDPTGAPFDVMSRKVLCAGTAELGRDLSACLTHVDFEPEA
;
A
#
# COMPACT_ATOMS: atom_id res chain seq x y z
N MET A 1 38.90 15.28 -12.08
CA MET A 1 37.49 15.33 -12.52
C MET A 1 36.61 15.78 -11.36
N ALA A 2 36.45 15.02 -10.26
CA ALA A 2 35.64 15.42 -9.11
C ALA A 2 35.97 16.83 -8.53
N THR A 3 37.25 17.21 -8.43
CA THR A 3 37.68 18.57 -8.06
C THR A 3 37.14 19.63 -9.02
N PHE A 4 37.37 19.48 -10.32
CA PHE A 4 36.85 20.40 -11.35
C PHE A 4 35.32 20.54 -11.32
N VAL A 5 34.59 19.45 -11.02
CA VAL A 5 33.14 19.50 -10.81
C VAL A 5 32.78 20.29 -9.54
N MET A 6 33.47 20.06 -8.42
CA MET A 6 33.25 20.84 -7.19
C MET A 6 33.59 22.32 -7.34
N ASP A 7 34.69 22.67 -8.01
CA ASP A 7 35.08 24.05 -8.29
C ASP A 7 34.02 24.74 -9.17
N SER A 8 33.49 24.03 -10.18
CA SER A 8 32.39 24.52 -11.03
C SER A 8 31.08 24.70 -10.26
N VAL A 9 30.72 23.77 -9.38
CA VAL A 9 29.52 23.86 -8.53
C VAL A 9 29.64 25.01 -7.53
N CYS A 10 30.80 25.20 -6.91
CA CYS A 10 31.08 26.35 -6.06
C CYS A 10 31.01 27.68 -6.82
N LEU A 11 31.43 27.71 -8.10
CA LEU A 11 31.29 28.88 -8.96
C LEU A 11 29.81 29.18 -9.26
N MET A 12 29.04 28.18 -9.72
CA MET A 12 27.61 28.32 -10.03
C MET A 12 26.78 28.76 -8.82
N LEU A 13 27.03 28.18 -7.64
CA LEU A 13 26.36 28.59 -6.40
C LEU A 13 26.72 30.03 -5.97
N ARG A 14 27.93 30.50 -6.30
CA ARG A 14 28.39 31.87 -6.04
C ARG A 14 27.77 32.87 -7.01
N GLU A 15 27.66 32.54 -8.29
CA GLU A 15 26.90 33.37 -9.26
C GLU A 15 25.41 33.46 -8.87
N LEU A 16 24.78 32.34 -8.49
CA LEU A 16 23.36 32.30 -8.10
C LEU A 16 23.06 33.09 -6.82
N LYS A 17 24.02 33.15 -5.88
CA LYS A 17 23.93 34.05 -4.71
C LYS A 17 24.06 35.52 -5.10
N ASN A 18 24.83 35.85 -6.14
CA ASN A 18 25.15 37.23 -6.49
C ASN A 18 24.20 37.85 -7.53
N SER A 19 23.68 37.09 -8.50
CA SER A 19 22.81 37.63 -9.57
C SER A 19 21.31 37.53 -9.24
N ALA A 20 20.62 38.67 -9.24
CA ALA A 20 19.16 38.73 -9.08
C ALA A 20 18.42 38.25 -10.34
N GLN A 21 18.86 38.65 -11.53
CA GLN A 21 18.28 38.23 -12.81
C GLN A 21 18.30 36.69 -12.97
N LEU A 22 19.38 36.04 -12.54
CA LEU A 22 19.52 34.59 -12.58
C LEU A 22 18.44 33.90 -11.71
N ARG A 23 18.24 34.41 -10.48
CA ARG A 23 17.20 33.91 -9.56
C ARG A 23 15.79 34.13 -10.13
N TRP A 24 15.51 35.28 -10.74
CA TRP A 24 14.19 35.55 -11.33
C TRP A 24 13.91 34.67 -12.56
N THR A 25 14.92 34.41 -13.38
CA THR A 25 14.85 33.47 -14.51
C THR A 25 14.50 32.06 -14.01
N LEU A 26 15.23 31.55 -13.01
CA LEU A 26 15.00 30.23 -12.42
C LEU A 26 13.63 30.14 -11.73
N PHE A 27 13.22 31.16 -10.97
CA PHE A 27 11.90 31.24 -10.35
C PHE A 27 10.78 31.17 -11.39
N SER A 28 10.90 31.91 -12.49
CA SER A 28 9.91 31.93 -13.57
C SER A 28 9.80 30.56 -14.26
N VAL A 29 10.91 29.84 -14.43
CA VAL A 29 10.90 28.46 -14.92
C VAL A 29 10.23 27.53 -13.90
N VAL A 30 10.55 27.60 -12.61
CA VAL A 30 9.89 26.80 -11.56
C VAL A 30 8.38 27.06 -11.52
N ALA A 31 7.94 28.32 -11.64
CA ALA A 31 6.53 28.69 -11.69
C ALA A 31 5.82 28.10 -12.92
N ASN A 32 6.46 28.15 -14.10
CA ASN A 32 5.95 27.53 -15.33
C ASN A 32 5.84 25.99 -15.21
N LEU A 33 6.86 25.31 -14.70
CA LEU A 33 6.84 23.86 -14.46
C LEU A 33 5.72 23.48 -13.47
N SER A 34 5.57 24.23 -12.37
CA SER A 34 4.56 23.99 -11.33
C SER A 34 3.13 24.22 -11.82
N LEU A 35 2.91 25.26 -12.64
CA LEU A 35 1.62 25.52 -13.28
C LEU A 35 1.28 24.43 -14.30
N THR A 36 2.28 23.97 -15.07
CA THR A 36 2.12 22.87 -16.04
C THR A 36 1.68 21.60 -15.33
N LEU A 37 2.37 21.20 -14.26
CA LEU A 37 2.04 20.02 -13.47
C LEU A 37 0.65 20.12 -12.83
N SER A 38 0.31 21.28 -12.23
CA SER A 38 -1.01 21.50 -11.62
C SER A 38 -2.16 21.31 -12.62
N ILE A 39 -2.02 21.81 -13.85
CA ILE A 39 -3.05 21.64 -14.90
C ILE A 39 -3.02 20.19 -15.45
N TRP A 40 -1.83 19.64 -15.73
CA TRP A 40 -1.67 18.33 -16.35
C TRP A 40 -2.16 17.18 -15.45
N ILE A 41 -1.87 17.24 -14.15
CA ILE A 41 -2.32 16.25 -13.16
C ILE A 41 -3.76 16.56 -12.71
N GLY A 42 -4.05 17.82 -12.39
CA GLY A 42 -5.32 18.22 -11.76
C GLY A 42 -6.52 18.30 -12.70
N VAL A 43 -6.33 18.72 -13.96
CA VAL A 43 -7.41 18.89 -14.94
C VAL A 43 -7.45 17.76 -15.96
N TYR A 44 -6.31 17.18 -16.32
CA TYR A 44 -6.23 16.18 -17.40
C TYR A 44 -5.83 14.78 -16.93
N HIS A 45 -5.53 14.60 -15.64
CA HIS A 45 -5.10 13.33 -15.05
C HIS A 45 -4.01 12.62 -15.87
N MET A 46 -3.15 13.41 -16.53
CA MET A 46 -2.07 12.98 -17.42
C MET A 46 -2.51 12.19 -18.66
N GLN A 47 -3.77 12.33 -19.09
CA GLN A 47 -4.34 11.60 -20.23
C GLN A 47 -4.17 12.35 -21.57
N VAL A 48 -3.80 11.59 -22.62
CA VAL A 48 -3.69 12.05 -24.01
C VAL A 48 -5.07 12.02 -24.68
N ASN A 49 -5.44 13.08 -25.41
CA ASN A 49 -6.66 13.12 -26.21
C ASN A 49 -6.44 12.42 -27.56
N LEU A 50 -6.83 11.15 -27.62
CA LEU A 50 -6.68 10.29 -28.80
C LEU A 50 -7.48 10.78 -30.03
N GLU A 51 -8.51 11.62 -29.90
CA GLU A 51 -9.19 12.16 -31.10
C GLU A 51 -8.32 13.20 -31.82
N HIS A 52 -7.42 13.88 -31.08
CA HIS A 52 -6.50 14.88 -31.63
C HIS A 52 -5.25 14.23 -32.26
N SER A 53 -4.72 13.14 -31.70
CA SER A 53 -3.52 12.46 -32.25
C SER A 53 -3.76 11.92 -33.67
N LYS A 54 -4.95 11.33 -33.88
CA LYS A 54 -5.44 10.63 -35.08
C LYS A 54 -5.20 11.32 -36.43
N TRP A 55 -5.17 12.66 -36.47
CA TRP A 55 -5.05 13.43 -37.72
C TRP A 55 -3.62 13.81 -38.09
N TYR A 56 -2.67 13.70 -37.14
CA TYR A 56 -1.33 14.26 -37.28
C TYR A 56 -0.19 13.27 -36.99
N PHE A 57 -0.46 12.19 -36.25
CA PHE A 57 0.55 11.28 -35.73
C PHE A 57 0.23 9.81 -36.01
N LEU A 58 1.28 9.01 -36.16
CA LEU A 58 1.17 7.55 -36.13
C LEU A 58 0.82 7.11 -34.70
N ASP A 59 -0.23 6.30 -34.59
CA ASP A 59 -0.84 5.86 -33.33
C ASP A 59 -1.47 4.48 -33.53
N SER A 60 -1.08 3.53 -32.67
CA SER A 60 -1.61 2.16 -32.69
C SER A 60 -3.13 2.10 -32.46
N SER A 61 -3.69 3.08 -31.74
CA SER A 61 -5.11 3.17 -31.34
C SER A 61 -6.07 3.23 -32.53
N TYR A 62 -5.60 3.67 -33.70
CA TYR A 62 -6.41 3.80 -34.92
C TYR A 62 -5.87 2.99 -36.11
N GLY A 63 -4.94 2.07 -35.88
CA GLY A 63 -4.35 1.22 -36.93
C GLY A 63 -3.40 1.93 -37.89
N SER A 64 -3.12 3.23 -37.69
CA SER A 64 -2.13 3.99 -38.45
C SER A 64 -0.77 3.92 -37.74
N THR A 65 -0.15 2.74 -37.75
CA THR A 65 1.07 2.40 -37.02
C THR A 65 2.00 1.53 -37.88
N THR A 66 3.31 1.62 -37.65
CA THR A 66 4.31 0.69 -38.20
C THR A 66 4.36 -0.67 -37.48
N GLY A 67 3.58 -0.84 -36.40
CA GLY A 67 3.63 -1.99 -35.51
C GLY A 67 4.76 -1.91 -34.47
N ASN A 68 5.47 -0.78 -34.37
CA ASN A 68 6.53 -0.55 -33.40
C ASN A 68 6.45 0.88 -32.86
N ALA A 69 6.07 1.03 -31.58
CA ALA A 69 5.87 2.33 -30.93
C ALA A 69 7.13 3.22 -30.90
N ILE A 70 8.34 2.63 -30.91
CA ILE A 70 9.61 3.36 -30.96
C ILE A 70 9.80 3.96 -32.36
N LEU A 71 9.45 3.21 -33.42
CA LEU A 71 9.55 3.67 -34.80
C LEU A 71 8.46 4.71 -35.13
N ASP A 72 7.23 4.51 -34.65
CA ASP A 72 6.15 5.49 -34.76
C ASP A 72 6.53 6.81 -34.08
N GLY A 73 7.03 6.75 -32.84
CA GLY A 73 7.50 7.93 -32.11
C GLY A 73 8.63 8.66 -32.84
N LEU A 74 9.59 7.94 -33.41
CA LEU A 74 10.68 8.52 -34.21
C LEU A 74 10.17 9.25 -35.46
N ILE A 75 9.24 8.63 -36.21
CA ILE A 75 8.63 9.22 -37.40
C ILE A 75 7.83 10.48 -37.02
N ASN A 76 7.04 10.42 -35.94
CA ASN A 76 6.28 11.54 -35.42
C ASN A 76 7.18 12.71 -34.98
N GLY A 77 8.30 12.43 -34.30
CA GLY A 77 9.29 13.44 -33.90
C GLY A 77 9.95 14.13 -35.10
N VAL A 78 10.45 13.34 -36.07
CA VAL A 78 11.04 13.88 -37.31
C VAL A 78 10.04 14.69 -38.13
N GLY A 79 8.79 14.22 -38.24
CA GLY A 79 7.70 14.96 -38.91
C GLY A 79 7.42 16.31 -38.24
N THR A 80 7.38 16.34 -36.90
CA THR A 80 7.19 17.56 -36.11
C THR A 80 8.31 18.57 -36.38
N ILE A 81 9.57 18.14 -36.43
CA ILE A 81 10.71 19.01 -36.77
C ILE A 81 10.67 19.51 -38.21
N LEU A 82 10.26 18.69 -39.18
CA LEU A 82 10.12 19.14 -40.56
C LEU A 82 9.07 20.26 -40.69
N VAL A 83 7.97 20.19 -39.93
CA VAL A 83 6.97 21.27 -39.87
C VAL A 83 7.53 22.51 -39.16
N LEU A 84 8.08 22.37 -37.95
CA LEU A 84 8.64 23.48 -37.18
C LEU A 84 9.78 24.20 -37.93
N GLY A 85 10.66 23.45 -38.58
CA GLY A 85 11.75 23.98 -39.38
C GLY A 85 11.27 24.70 -40.64
N SER A 86 10.25 24.16 -41.32
CA SER A 86 9.61 24.82 -42.47
C SER A 86 8.97 26.15 -42.07
N VAL A 87 8.21 26.18 -40.97
CA VAL A 87 7.63 27.41 -40.40
C VAL A 87 8.73 28.42 -40.03
N SER A 88 9.81 27.96 -39.39
CA SER A 88 10.95 28.80 -39.01
C SER A 88 11.64 29.42 -40.22
N PHE A 89 11.83 28.67 -41.32
CA PHE A 89 12.42 29.20 -42.54
C PHE A 89 11.49 30.14 -43.32
N VAL A 90 10.16 29.91 -43.31
CA VAL A 90 9.18 30.85 -43.89
C VAL A 90 9.15 32.15 -43.09
N MET A 91 9.17 32.08 -41.76
CA MET A 91 9.26 33.26 -40.89
C MET A 91 10.59 34.01 -41.11
N LEU A 92 11.72 33.29 -41.20
CA LEU A 92 13.01 33.87 -41.58
C LEU A 92 12.92 34.58 -42.94
N ALA A 93 12.31 33.96 -43.96
CA ALA A 93 12.18 34.57 -45.28
C ALA A 93 11.39 35.88 -45.21
N PHE A 94 10.26 35.92 -44.48
CA PHE A 94 9.52 37.16 -44.26
C PHE A 94 10.33 38.22 -43.50
N VAL A 95 11.17 37.82 -42.54
CA VAL A 95 12.10 38.72 -41.83
C VAL A 95 13.22 39.23 -42.75
N LEU A 96 13.81 38.39 -43.59
CA LEU A 96 14.90 38.76 -44.50
C LEU A 96 14.41 39.70 -45.61
N TYR A 97 13.27 39.40 -46.24
CA TYR A 97 12.62 40.24 -47.27
C TYR A 97 11.77 41.40 -46.69
N ASP A 98 11.86 41.66 -45.39
CA ASP A 98 11.28 42.82 -44.69
C ASP A 98 9.75 42.96 -44.79
N PHE A 99 9.04 41.82 -44.82
CA PHE A 99 7.57 41.76 -44.80
C PHE A 99 7.01 42.02 -43.39
N GLN A 100 7.43 43.11 -42.74
CA GLN A 100 7.14 43.42 -41.32
C GLN A 100 5.66 43.35 -40.96
N ARG A 101 4.77 43.79 -41.87
CA ARG A 101 3.31 43.74 -41.68
C ARG A 101 2.76 42.31 -41.61
N ILE A 102 3.33 41.38 -42.39
CA ILE A 102 2.93 39.96 -42.39
C ILE A 102 3.41 39.30 -41.11
N VAL A 103 4.68 39.48 -40.74
CA VAL A 103 5.24 38.94 -39.49
C VAL A 103 4.47 39.45 -38.26
N LYS A 104 4.19 40.76 -38.20
CA LYS A 104 3.38 41.34 -37.12
C LYS A 104 1.94 40.79 -37.11
N GLY A 105 1.28 40.71 -38.26
CA GLY A 105 -0.08 40.17 -38.37
C GLY A 105 -0.18 38.71 -37.92
N TRP A 106 0.79 37.88 -38.29
CA TRP A 106 0.88 36.48 -37.90
C TRP A 106 1.10 36.33 -36.38
N LEU A 107 2.04 37.08 -35.79
CA LEU A 107 2.28 37.04 -34.34
C LEU A 107 1.06 37.52 -33.52
N ILE A 108 0.36 38.56 -33.99
CA ILE A 108 -0.92 39.00 -33.39
C ILE A 108 -1.94 37.85 -33.42
N PHE A 109 -2.15 37.24 -34.59
CA PHE A 109 -3.13 36.17 -34.77
C PHE A 109 -2.82 34.95 -33.89
N SER A 110 -1.56 34.50 -33.88
CA SER A 110 -1.12 33.37 -33.04
C SER A 110 -1.30 33.67 -31.55
N CYS A 111 -0.93 34.88 -31.11
CA CYS A 111 -1.10 35.31 -29.72
C CYS A 111 -2.58 35.31 -29.29
N VAL A 112 -3.47 35.87 -30.12
CA VAL A 112 -4.92 35.86 -29.86
C VAL A 112 -5.48 34.43 -29.83
N LEU A 113 -5.05 33.55 -30.74
CA LEU A 113 -5.49 32.15 -30.76
C LEU A 113 -5.09 31.39 -29.49
N ILE A 114 -3.90 31.64 -28.94
CA ILE A 114 -3.48 31.07 -27.65
C ILE A 114 -4.28 31.68 -26.49
N LEU A 115 -4.35 33.03 -26.43
CA LEU A 115 -4.94 33.81 -25.34
C LEU A 115 -6.44 33.59 -25.14
N PHE A 116 -7.20 33.24 -26.18
CA PHE A 116 -8.64 32.97 -26.10
C PHE A 116 -9.00 31.50 -26.42
N GLY A 117 -8.24 30.81 -27.25
CA GLY A 117 -8.54 29.43 -27.67
C GLY A 117 -8.03 28.37 -26.71
N VAL A 118 -6.70 28.33 -26.47
CA VAL A 118 -6.08 27.29 -25.62
C VAL A 118 -6.44 27.48 -24.14
N SER A 119 -6.50 28.73 -23.69
CA SER A 119 -7.01 29.13 -22.39
C SER A 119 -8.49 28.76 -22.22
N GLY A 120 -9.33 29.10 -23.20
CA GLY A 120 -10.77 28.83 -23.20
C GLY A 120 -11.09 27.35 -23.19
N GLN A 121 -10.40 26.54 -24.01
CA GLN A 121 -10.53 25.08 -23.96
C GLN A 121 -10.13 24.53 -22.59
N THR A 122 -9.04 25.03 -21.99
CA THR A 122 -8.58 24.54 -20.67
C THR A 122 -9.53 24.92 -19.54
N LEU A 123 -10.17 26.10 -19.61
CA LEU A 123 -11.21 26.50 -18.67
C LEU A 123 -12.52 25.73 -18.89
N PHE A 124 -12.87 25.41 -20.14
CA PHE A 124 -14.02 24.54 -20.43
C PHE A 124 -13.82 23.13 -19.86
N ASP A 125 -12.69 22.50 -20.17
CA ASP A 125 -12.39 21.15 -19.71
C ASP A 125 -12.32 21.09 -18.17
N LEU A 126 -11.80 22.13 -17.50
CA LEU A 126 -11.85 22.28 -16.03
C LEU A 126 -13.29 22.38 -15.50
N PHE A 127 -14.11 23.32 -15.99
CA PHE A 127 -15.47 23.50 -15.46
C PHE A 127 -16.42 22.36 -15.86
N SER A 128 -16.12 21.60 -16.92
CA SER A 128 -16.88 20.40 -17.30
C SER A 128 -16.76 19.24 -16.29
N GLN A 129 -15.72 19.25 -15.44
CA GLN A 129 -15.48 18.27 -14.38
C GLN A 129 -16.06 18.70 -13.03
N ILE A 130 -16.29 20.01 -12.85
CA ILE A 130 -16.82 20.61 -11.61
C ILE A 130 -18.35 20.56 -11.58
N PHE A 131 -19.00 20.66 -12.74
CA PHE A 131 -20.46 20.69 -12.86
C PHE A 131 -20.99 19.49 -13.65
N ASP A 132 -22.13 18.95 -13.20
CA ASP A 132 -22.81 17.85 -13.88
C ASP A 132 -23.42 18.29 -15.22
N GLN A 133 -22.84 17.81 -16.32
CA GLN A 133 -23.20 18.16 -17.69
C GLN A 133 -24.55 17.58 -18.13
N ASP A 134 -25.08 16.55 -17.45
CA ASP A 134 -26.42 16.00 -17.74
C ASP A 134 -27.55 16.92 -17.22
N THR A 135 -27.22 18.02 -16.54
CA THR A 135 -28.18 19.04 -16.10
C THR A 135 -28.08 20.34 -16.91
N GLU A 136 -29.23 20.91 -17.30
CA GLU A 136 -29.27 22.19 -18.03
C GLU A 136 -28.54 23.32 -17.26
N ASN A 137 -28.67 23.34 -15.94
CA ASN A 137 -27.98 24.28 -15.07
C ASN A 137 -26.46 24.07 -15.06
N GLY A 138 -25.99 22.82 -14.97
CA GLY A 138 -24.56 22.51 -14.94
C GLY A 138 -23.87 22.90 -16.24
N PHE A 139 -24.43 22.51 -17.39
CA PHE A 139 -23.93 22.94 -18.69
C PHE A 139 -23.93 24.48 -18.84
N PHE A 140 -25.01 25.15 -18.42
CA PHE A 140 -25.09 26.62 -18.43
C PHE A 140 -24.00 27.27 -17.57
N PHE A 141 -23.78 26.78 -16.34
CA PHE A 141 -22.72 27.28 -15.47
C PHE A 141 -21.33 27.04 -16.05
N THR A 142 -21.07 25.84 -16.62
CA THR A 142 -19.81 25.55 -17.33
C THR A 142 -19.56 26.56 -18.45
N VAL A 143 -20.53 26.79 -19.35
CA VAL A 143 -20.36 27.75 -20.46
C VAL A 143 -20.13 29.18 -19.97
N VAL A 144 -20.91 29.67 -18.99
CA VAL A 144 -20.78 31.03 -18.46
C VAL A 144 -19.44 31.24 -17.74
N LEU A 145 -19.02 30.27 -16.92
CA LEU A 145 -17.77 30.30 -16.17
C LEU A 145 -16.54 30.01 -17.05
N THR A 146 -16.69 29.42 -18.22
CA THR A 146 -15.64 29.43 -19.25
C THR A 146 -15.54 30.81 -19.91
N VAL A 147 -16.63 31.33 -20.48
CA VAL A 147 -16.59 32.47 -21.39
C VAL A 147 -16.14 33.76 -20.70
N ILE A 148 -16.67 34.07 -19.51
CA ILE A 148 -16.38 35.35 -18.85
C ILE A 148 -14.89 35.45 -18.43
N PRO A 149 -14.28 34.48 -17.72
CA PRO A 149 -12.86 34.50 -17.40
C PRO A 149 -11.96 34.39 -18.63
N THR A 150 -12.34 33.65 -19.68
CA THR A 150 -11.57 33.60 -20.93
C THR A 150 -11.49 34.97 -21.59
N LEU A 151 -12.59 35.73 -21.62
CA LEU A 151 -12.61 37.09 -22.15
C LEU A 151 -11.75 38.03 -21.30
N ILE A 152 -11.83 37.96 -19.97
CA ILE A 152 -11.02 38.79 -19.06
C ILE A 152 -9.52 38.48 -19.22
N TYR A 153 -9.15 37.20 -19.20
CA TYR A 153 -7.76 36.74 -19.39
C TYR A 153 -7.22 37.15 -20.77
N GLY A 154 -7.98 36.90 -21.84
CA GLY A 154 -7.56 37.22 -23.19
C GLY A 154 -7.41 38.72 -23.45
N LEU A 155 -8.32 39.55 -22.92
CA LEU A 155 -8.22 41.01 -23.02
C LEU A 155 -7.03 41.57 -22.20
N ALA A 156 -6.78 41.05 -21.00
CA ALA A 156 -5.61 41.42 -20.20
C ALA A 156 -4.29 40.99 -20.88
N GLY A 157 -4.25 39.82 -21.51
CA GLY A 157 -3.11 39.35 -22.31
C GLY A 157 -2.88 40.18 -23.57
N VAL A 158 -3.96 40.63 -24.22
CA VAL A 158 -3.89 41.61 -25.32
C VAL A 158 -3.24 42.91 -24.83
N VAL A 159 -3.59 43.43 -23.65
CA VAL A 159 -2.91 44.60 -23.07
C VAL A 159 -1.43 44.31 -22.76
N ALA A 160 -1.12 43.13 -22.22
CA ALA A 160 0.25 42.74 -21.87
C ALA A 160 1.20 42.65 -23.07
N PHE A 161 0.74 42.12 -24.21
CA PHE A 161 1.56 41.92 -25.41
C PHE A 161 1.45 43.03 -26.46
N LEU A 162 0.24 43.56 -26.71
CA LEU A 162 -0.05 44.48 -27.83
C LEU A 162 -0.03 45.95 -27.43
N ALA A 163 -0.20 46.26 -26.16
CA ALA A 163 -0.03 47.60 -25.61
C ALA A 163 1.31 47.73 -24.83
N ASN A 164 1.45 48.82 -24.07
CA ASN A 164 2.57 49.02 -23.15
C ASN A 164 2.17 48.59 -21.73
N GLY A 165 1.88 47.30 -21.57
CA GLY A 165 1.71 46.70 -20.25
C GLY A 165 3.00 46.73 -19.43
N SER A 166 2.86 46.65 -18.11
CA SER A 166 3.98 46.53 -17.17
C SER A 166 4.73 45.21 -17.36
N LEU A 167 6.02 45.20 -17.03
CA LEU A 167 6.87 44.01 -17.17
C LEU A 167 6.30 42.79 -16.43
N ALA A 168 5.82 42.97 -15.19
CA ALA A 168 5.25 41.87 -14.40
C ALA A 168 3.99 41.26 -15.04
N LEU A 169 3.13 42.06 -15.68
CA LEU A 169 1.96 41.56 -16.39
C LEU A 169 2.37 40.76 -17.63
N HIS A 170 3.37 41.24 -18.38
CA HIS A 170 3.95 40.49 -19.50
C HIS A 170 4.54 39.16 -19.04
N GLN A 171 5.42 39.16 -18.02
CA GLN A 171 6.03 37.96 -17.45
C GLN A 171 4.99 36.91 -17.00
N PHE A 172 3.91 37.35 -16.34
CA PHE A 172 2.79 36.46 -15.97
C PHE A 172 2.15 35.80 -17.19
N PHE A 173 1.82 36.57 -18.24
CA PHE A 173 1.24 36.01 -19.46
C PHE A 173 2.23 35.15 -20.25
N VAL A 174 3.54 35.38 -20.19
CA VAL A 174 4.54 34.47 -20.77
C VAL A 174 4.49 33.10 -20.07
N VAL A 175 4.64 33.08 -18.74
CA VAL A 175 4.63 31.85 -17.93
C VAL A 175 3.31 31.09 -18.09
N SER A 176 2.18 31.81 -18.03
CA SER A 176 0.85 31.23 -18.16
C SER A 176 0.61 30.60 -19.55
N ASN A 177 0.95 31.31 -20.64
CA ASN A 177 0.76 30.76 -21.99
C ASN A 177 1.74 29.63 -22.30
N CYS A 178 3.00 29.67 -21.85
CA CYS A 178 3.95 28.58 -22.07
C CYS A 178 3.49 27.27 -21.41
N SER A 179 2.96 27.36 -20.18
CA SER A 179 2.33 26.24 -19.50
C SER A 179 1.14 25.69 -20.28
N LEU A 180 0.20 26.54 -20.73
CA LEU A 180 -0.98 26.12 -21.50
C LEU A 180 -0.59 25.43 -22.83
N ILE A 181 0.41 25.96 -23.53
CA ILE A 181 0.94 25.37 -24.77
C ILE A 181 1.61 24.01 -24.51
N ALA A 182 2.38 23.87 -23.44
CA ALA A 182 3.02 22.61 -23.08
C ALA A 182 1.98 21.53 -22.75
N VAL A 183 0.93 21.88 -21.99
CA VAL A 183 -0.19 20.97 -21.69
C VAL A 183 -0.98 20.60 -22.95
N TYR A 184 -1.19 21.53 -23.88
CA TYR A 184 -1.80 21.24 -25.18
C TYR A 184 -1.00 20.20 -25.98
N TYR A 185 0.34 20.32 -26.00
CA TYR A 185 1.19 19.33 -26.65
C TYR A 185 1.20 17.97 -25.92
N LEU A 186 1.26 17.95 -24.59
CA LEU A 186 1.15 16.73 -23.78
C LEU A 186 -0.17 15.98 -24.02
N ARG A 187 -1.28 16.71 -24.22
CA ARG A 187 -2.57 16.12 -24.62
C ARG A 187 -2.62 15.61 -26.06
N THR A 188 -1.68 15.96 -26.92
CA THR A 188 -1.76 15.70 -28.37
C THR A 188 -0.73 14.66 -28.86
N PHE A 189 0.42 14.52 -28.20
CA PHE A 189 1.47 13.58 -28.59
C PHE A 189 1.24 12.16 -28.04
N PRO A 190 1.06 11.12 -28.89
CA PRO A 190 0.80 9.76 -28.43
C PRO A 190 2.08 8.99 -28.07
N GLY A 191 2.03 8.19 -27.00
CA GLY A 191 3.08 7.24 -26.62
C GLY A 191 4.47 7.89 -26.48
N HIS A 192 5.49 7.32 -27.14
CA HIS A 192 6.86 7.83 -27.08
C HIS A 192 7.09 9.12 -27.89
N THR A 193 6.08 9.66 -28.59
CA THR A 193 6.24 10.84 -29.48
C THR A 193 6.86 12.03 -28.74
N THR A 194 6.44 12.31 -27.51
CA THR A 194 6.98 13.41 -26.70
C THR A 194 8.50 13.32 -26.51
N TRP A 195 9.03 12.12 -26.24
CA TRP A 195 10.47 11.90 -26.08
C TRP A 195 11.22 12.13 -27.39
N PHE A 196 10.70 11.64 -28.51
CA PHE A 196 11.33 11.85 -29.82
C PHE A 196 11.24 13.31 -30.29
N VAL A 197 10.14 14.01 -30.01
CA VAL A 197 10.04 15.46 -30.21
C VAL A 197 11.11 16.17 -29.39
N LEU A 198 11.22 15.92 -28.07
CA LEU A 198 12.27 16.53 -27.23
C LEU A 198 13.66 16.33 -27.83
N TRP A 199 14.09 15.08 -28.08
CA TRP A 199 15.41 14.78 -28.62
C TRP A 199 15.67 15.43 -29.98
N THR A 200 14.70 15.42 -30.89
CA THR A 200 14.88 16.00 -32.24
C THR A 200 14.86 17.53 -32.22
N VAL A 201 14.17 18.18 -31.27
CA VAL A 201 14.25 19.63 -31.05
C VAL A 201 15.65 20.04 -30.57
N LEU A 202 16.35 19.25 -29.74
CA LEU A 202 17.70 19.61 -29.28
C LEU A 202 18.70 19.76 -30.43
N PHE A 203 18.65 18.82 -31.39
CA PHE A 203 19.47 18.89 -32.61
C PHE A 203 19.07 20.06 -33.51
N TRP A 204 17.77 20.37 -33.60
CA TRP A 204 17.27 21.51 -34.35
C TRP A 204 17.72 22.85 -33.75
N ASP A 205 17.63 23.03 -32.42
CA ASP A 205 18.01 24.27 -31.73
C ASP A 205 19.51 24.55 -31.83
N LEU A 206 20.35 23.52 -31.58
CA LEU A 206 21.80 23.56 -31.82
C LEU A 206 22.11 24.04 -33.24
N PHE A 207 21.43 23.49 -34.26
CA PHE A 207 21.60 23.93 -35.64
C PHE A 207 21.11 25.36 -35.86
N ALA A 208 19.93 25.72 -35.37
CA ALA A 208 19.28 26.98 -35.68
C ALA A 208 19.92 28.21 -35.00
N VAL A 209 20.57 28.02 -33.85
CA VAL A 209 21.32 29.05 -33.12
C VAL A 209 22.79 29.10 -33.54
N LEU A 210 23.48 27.97 -33.69
CA LEU A 210 24.93 27.97 -33.92
C LEU A 210 25.32 28.08 -35.41
N ALA A 211 24.56 27.44 -36.32
CA ALA A 211 24.98 27.36 -37.72
C ALA A 211 24.95 28.72 -38.45
N PRO A 212 25.89 29.02 -39.37
CA PRO A 212 25.91 30.29 -40.11
C PRO A 212 24.68 30.58 -40.98
N MET A 213 23.85 29.56 -41.27
CA MET A 213 22.59 29.66 -42.00
C MET A 213 21.37 29.32 -41.12
N GLY A 214 21.56 29.21 -39.80
CA GLY A 214 20.49 28.88 -38.85
C GLY A 214 19.43 29.99 -38.76
N PRO A 215 18.12 29.67 -38.76
CA PRO A 215 17.08 30.69 -38.83
C PRO A 215 17.04 31.58 -37.59
N LEU A 216 17.21 31.06 -36.37
CA LEU A 216 17.23 31.89 -35.16
C LEU A 216 18.45 32.82 -35.17
N LYS A 217 19.63 32.32 -35.57
CA LYS A 217 20.84 33.15 -35.72
C LYS A 217 20.64 34.32 -36.69
N LYS A 218 20.07 34.06 -37.87
CA LYS A 218 19.81 35.09 -38.88
C LYS A 218 18.67 36.04 -38.52
N VAL A 219 17.67 35.58 -37.76
CA VAL A 219 16.68 36.48 -37.15
C VAL A 219 17.36 37.38 -36.12
N GLN A 220 18.23 36.86 -35.24
CA GLN A 220 18.94 37.67 -34.24
C GLN A 220 19.89 38.70 -34.87
N GLU A 221 20.69 38.31 -35.86
CA GLU A 221 21.57 39.24 -36.60
C GLU A 221 20.79 40.42 -37.23
N LYS A 222 19.52 40.20 -37.62
CA LYS A 222 18.63 41.24 -38.16
C LYS A 222 17.70 41.87 -37.11
N ALA A 223 17.60 41.32 -35.90
CA ALA A 223 16.66 41.76 -34.86
C ALA A 223 16.96 43.18 -34.35
N SER A 224 18.23 43.60 -34.41
CA SER A 224 18.68 44.99 -34.18
C SER A 224 18.01 46.03 -35.09
N ASN A 225 17.46 45.62 -36.23
CA ASN A 225 16.72 46.47 -37.18
C ASN A 225 15.19 46.33 -37.04
N TYR A 226 14.69 45.46 -36.14
CA TYR A 226 13.27 45.19 -35.97
C TYR A 226 12.72 45.84 -34.71
N SER A 227 11.51 46.39 -34.79
CA SER A 227 10.85 47.03 -33.64
C SER A 227 10.67 46.05 -32.48
N ASN A 228 11.01 46.49 -31.26
CA ASN A 228 10.87 45.79 -29.98
C ASN A 228 9.49 45.13 -29.76
N ASN A 229 8.46 45.69 -30.40
CA ASN A 229 7.12 45.13 -30.41
C ASN A 229 7.04 43.71 -31.01
N ILE A 230 8.03 43.22 -31.76
CA ILE A 230 8.10 41.82 -32.21
C ILE A 230 8.80 40.94 -31.18
N LEU A 231 9.86 41.43 -30.52
CA LEU A 231 10.59 40.71 -29.46
C LEU A 231 9.66 40.37 -28.27
N LYS A 232 8.69 41.25 -27.95
CA LYS A 232 7.63 41.00 -26.95
C LYS A 232 6.87 39.67 -27.12
N PHE A 233 6.79 39.11 -28.33
CA PHE A 233 6.01 37.89 -28.64
C PHE A 233 6.86 36.59 -28.62
N LEU A 234 8.17 36.69 -28.41
CA LEU A 234 9.11 35.58 -28.62
C LEU A 234 10.08 35.37 -27.45
N MET A 235 10.35 36.41 -26.66
CA MET A 235 11.34 36.40 -25.59
C MET A 235 10.76 36.81 -24.24
N PHE A 236 11.11 36.05 -23.21
CA PHE A 236 11.03 36.44 -21.81
C PHE A 236 12.22 37.34 -21.47
N ALA A 237 12.00 38.39 -20.67
CA ALA A 237 13.05 39.25 -20.15
C ALA A 237 13.07 39.18 -18.61
N ALA A 238 14.21 38.78 -18.06
CA ALA A 238 14.41 38.69 -16.62
C ALA A 238 14.95 40.02 -16.07
N ASP A 239 14.06 40.92 -15.69
CA ASP A 239 14.42 42.05 -14.85
C ASP A 239 13.46 42.22 -13.67
N GLU A 240 14.06 42.62 -12.54
CA GLU A 240 13.43 43.32 -11.43
C GLU A 240 14.54 44.11 -10.71
N LYS A 241 14.82 45.34 -11.16
CA LYS A 241 15.53 46.35 -10.36
C LYS A 241 14.66 46.77 -9.15
N ARG A 242 14.47 45.87 -8.19
CA ARG A 242 13.97 46.20 -6.85
C ARG A 242 15.13 46.51 -5.92
N GLU A 243 15.03 47.64 -5.24
CA GLU A 243 15.93 48.02 -4.15
C GLU A 243 15.76 47.04 -2.98
N ALA A 244 16.74 46.16 -2.78
CA ALA A 244 16.79 45.27 -1.63
C ALA A 244 18.23 45.12 -1.14
N ALA A 245 18.48 45.47 0.13
CA ALA A 245 19.75 45.34 0.84
C ALA A 245 20.96 46.18 0.33
N GLY A 246 20.72 47.31 -0.35
CA GLY A 246 21.76 48.34 -0.61
C GLY A 246 21.61 49.65 0.18
N GLY A 247 20.42 49.91 0.73
CA GLY A 247 20.01 51.22 1.26
C GLY A 247 20.59 51.67 2.61
N ASP A 248 21.62 51.01 3.15
CA ASP A 248 22.25 51.38 4.42
C ASP A 248 23.76 51.72 4.31
N GLU A 249 24.47 51.30 3.25
CA GLU A 249 25.89 51.66 3.10
C GLU A 249 26.08 53.02 2.43
N GLN A 250 25.48 53.26 1.24
CA GLN A 250 25.50 54.61 0.65
C GLN A 250 24.78 55.64 1.53
N LEU A 251 23.72 55.25 2.24
CA LEU A 251 23.07 56.13 3.21
C LEU A 251 23.92 56.33 4.48
N ASN A 252 24.86 55.45 4.84
CA ASN A 252 25.84 55.73 5.89
C ASN A 252 26.98 56.63 5.41
N GLU A 253 27.53 56.42 4.21
CA GLU A 253 28.51 57.35 3.65
C GLU A 253 27.89 58.74 3.51
N GLU A 254 26.69 58.85 2.93
CA GLU A 254 26.05 60.15 2.77
C GLU A 254 25.57 60.75 4.10
N ARG A 255 25.12 59.97 5.09
CA ARG A 255 24.84 60.49 6.45
C ARG A 255 26.11 60.91 7.18
N THR A 256 27.25 60.27 6.93
CA THR A 256 28.55 60.65 7.52
C THR A 256 29.06 61.95 6.89
N ILE A 257 29.06 62.03 5.55
CA ILE A 257 29.37 63.25 4.79
C ILE A 257 28.42 64.38 5.22
N ARG A 258 27.10 64.15 5.34
CA ARG A 258 26.14 65.16 5.83
C ARG A 258 26.34 65.53 7.31
N ARG A 259 27.00 64.68 8.13
CA ARG A 259 27.40 64.98 9.51
C ARG A 259 28.61 65.90 9.53
N ASP A 260 29.64 65.54 8.77
CA ASP A 260 30.91 66.27 8.70
C ASP A 260 30.75 67.62 8.00
N VAL A 261 29.94 67.67 6.93
CA VAL A 261 29.54 68.92 6.25
C VAL A 261 28.70 69.81 7.18
N LYS A 262 27.82 69.26 8.04
CA LYS A 262 27.13 70.08 9.05
C LYS A 262 28.07 70.62 10.13
N GLN A 263 29.08 69.85 10.56
CA GLN A 263 30.10 70.34 11.49
C GLN A 263 31.00 71.41 10.84
N LEU A 264 31.40 71.23 9.59
CA LEU A 264 32.12 72.24 8.79
C LEU A 264 31.30 73.52 8.62
N ILE A 265 30.02 73.42 8.27
CA ILE A 265 29.13 74.59 8.13
C ILE A 265 28.95 75.31 9.48
N GLN A 266 28.83 74.61 10.61
CA GLN A 266 28.78 75.24 11.93
C GLN A 266 30.13 75.85 12.40
N LEU A 267 31.25 75.39 11.85
CA LEU A 267 32.57 76.00 12.06
C LEU A 267 32.78 77.24 11.19
N TYR A 268 32.29 77.23 9.94
CA TYR A 268 32.34 78.38 9.04
C TYR A 268 31.33 79.48 9.42
N SER A 269 30.12 79.14 9.88
CA SER A 269 29.08 80.11 10.31
C SER A 269 29.39 80.84 11.63
N LYS A 270 30.67 80.88 12.03
CA LYS A 270 31.19 81.61 13.20
C LYS A 270 32.33 82.58 12.86
N ARG A 271 32.60 82.82 11.57
CA ARG A 271 33.39 83.96 11.08
C ARG A 271 32.56 84.79 10.09
N GLU A 272 32.99 86.03 9.88
CA GLU A 272 32.48 86.96 8.85
C GLU A 272 31.00 87.35 8.98
N ALA A 273 30.57 87.63 10.22
CA ALA A 273 29.48 88.57 10.47
C ALA A 273 30.01 90.03 10.46
N GLN A 274 30.47 90.51 9.30
CA GLN A 274 30.96 91.89 9.14
C GLN A 274 30.95 92.34 7.66
N ASP A 275 29.92 93.11 7.26
CA ASP A 275 30.02 94.41 6.56
C ASP A 275 28.66 94.86 5.98
N ASP A 276 27.99 95.78 6.69
CA ASP A 276 26.59 96.18 6.43
C ASP A 276 26.47 97.45 5.54
N GLU A 277 27.39 97.64 4.59
CA GLU A 277 27.39 98.82 3.70
C GLU A 277 26.64 98.59 2.37
N PHE A 278 26.42 97.33 1.98
CA PHE A 278 25.80 96.98 0.69
C PHE A 278 24.28 97.17 0.68
N LEU A 279 23.60 96.84 1.78
CA LEU A 279 22.13 96.84 1.88
C LEU A 279 21.51 98.26 1.86
N GLN A 280 22.27 99.30 2.23
CA GLN A 280 21.81 100.69 2.12
C GLN A 280 21.75 101.18 0.66
N LYS A 281 22.74 100.82 -0.17
CA LYS A 281 22.85 101.27 -1.57
C LYS A 281 21.73 100.72 -2.46
N ILE A 282 21.25 99.50 -2.18
CA ILE A 282 20.10 98.90 -2.90
C ILE A 282 18.78 99.64 -2.57
N ARG A 283 18.56 100.04 -1.31
CA ARG A 283 17.33 100.73 -0.89
C ARG A 283 17.17 102.13 -1.48
N GLN A 284 18.26 102.78 -1.89
CA GLN A 284 18.20 104.09 -2.57
C GLN A 284 17.85 103.99 -4.07
N ARG A 285 18.34 102.97 -4.79
CA ARG A 285 18.05 102.82 -6.23
C ARG A 285 16.58 102.48 -6.54
N ARG A 286 15.85 101.85 -5.62
CA ARG A 286 14.45 101.43 -5.82
C ARG A 286 13.40 102.55 -5.76
N LYS A 287 13.82 103.83 -5.72
CA LYS A 287 12.93 105.02 -5.72
C LYS A 287 13.11 105.95 -6.94
N ALA A 288 13.93 105.58 -7.92
CA ALA A 288 14.32 106.45 -9.03
C ALA A 288 13.71 106.08 -10.41
N VAL A 289 12.80 105.10 -10.48
CA VAL A 289 12.24 104.59 -11.75
C VAL A 289 10.72 104.80 -11.80
N ASN A 290 10.34 106.09 -11.90
CA ASN A 290 9.05 106.64 -12.31
C ASN A 290 7.75 106.33 -11.51
N PRO A 291 6.69 107.15 -11.70
CA PRO A 291 5.61 107.34 -10.71
C PRO A 291 4.20 107.10 -11.28
N ASP A 292 3.19 107.79 -10.73
CA ASP A 292 1.81 107.97 -11.22
C ASP A 292 0.96 106.68 -11.35
N SER A 293 0.23 106.25 -10.31
CA SER A 293 -1.10 106.73 -9.88
C SER A 293 -2.26 106.26 -10.78
N GLY A 294 -3.33 105.62 -10.28
CA GLY A 294 -3.66 105.21 -8.90
C GLY A 294 -5.17 104.92 -8.74
N LEU A 295 -5.61 104.60 -7.50
CA LEU A 295 -7.02 104.38 -7.10
C LEU A 295 -7.69 103.10 -7.72
N THR A 296 -8.66 102.38 -7.11
CA THR A 296 -9.24 102.42 -5.75
C THR A 296 -9.91 101.08 -5.37
N ASP A 297 -9.66 100.62 -4.13
CA ASP A 297 -10.66 100.27 -3.09
C ASP A 297 -11.85 99.31 -3.40
N LYS A 298 -11.89 98.14 -2.72
CA LYS A 298 -12.98 97.70 -1.80
C LYS A 298 -12.89 96.23 -1.30
N SER A 299 -13.24 96.04 -0.01
CA SER A 299 -13.65 94.77 0.63
C SER A 299 -15.11 94.84 1.10
N PRO A 300 -15.84 93.72 1.29
CA PRO A 300 -16.37 93.32 2.62
C PRO A 300 -16.36 91.76 2.83
N ILE A 301 -16.55 91.09 3.99
CA ILE A 301 -17.18 91.32 5.33
C ILE A 301 -18.69 90.94 5.40
N VAL A 302 -19.24 90.11 6.32
CA VAL A 302 -18.76 89.03 7.26
C VAL A 302 -19.98 88.29 7.89
N GLU A 303 -19.79 87.16 8.62
CA GLU A 303 -20.76 86.48 9.57
C GLU A 303 -22.07 85.86 8.96
N SER A 304 -22.90 85.01 9.61
CA SER A 304 -22.81 84.07 10.78
C SER A 304 -23.97 83.00 10.77
N GLU A 305 -24.24 82.30 11.89
CA GLU A 305 -25.20 81.16 12.14
C GLU A 305 -26.72 81.59 12.20
N PRO A 306 -27.77 80.79 12.62
CA PRO A 306 -27.84 79.41 13.18
C PRO A 306 -29.07 78.50 12.79
N SER A 307 -29.25 77.39 13.54
CA SER A 307 -30.31 76.33 13.60
C SER A 307 -31.76 76.83 13.95
N PRO A 308 -32.86 76.04 14.23
CA PRO A 308 -32.98 74.61 14.69
C PRO A 308 -34.27 73.78 14.30
N VAL A 309 -34.53 72.65 15.03
CA VAL A 309 -35.85 72.01 15.44
C VAL A 309 -36.15 70.54 15.02
N GLU A 310 -36.25 69.67 16.05
CA GLU A 310 -37.17 68.53 16.44
C GLU A 310 -38.12 67.79 15.41
N ALA A 311 -38.78 66.62 15.66
CA ALA A 311 -39.08 65.86 16.91
C ALA A 311 -39.42 64.34 16.74
N LYS A 312 -39.07 63.53 17.77
CA LYS A 312 -39.75 62.38 18.46
C LYS A 312 -40.70 61.39 17.71
N GLU A 313 -40.37 60.07 17.65
CA GLU A 313 -40.67 58.92 18.58
C GLU A 313 -42.01 58.17 18.25
N ILE A 314 -42.49 57.02 18.82
CA ILE A 314 -42.21 56.21 20.04
C ILE A 314 -42.75 54.73 19.91
N LYS A 315 -42.49 53.82 20.89
CA LYS A 315 -43.21 52.54 21.23
C LYS A 315 -42.99 51.26 20.34
N GLU A 316 -43.17 49.98 20.74
CA GLU A 316 -43.46 49.30 22.05
C GLU A 316 -43.21 47.73 22.07
N LYS A 317 -42.42 47.21 23.05
CA LYS A 317 -42.54 45.96 23.90
C LYS A 317 -42.79 44.52 23.33
N ASP A 318 -42.48 43.39 24.02
CA ASP A 318 -41.90 43.08 25.38
C ASP A 318 -41.29 41.65 25.50
N SER A 319 -40.52 41.39 26.59
CA SER A 319 -40.25 40.08 27.29
C SER A 319 -39.42 38.95 26.61
N ASP A 320 -38.62 38.09 27.30
CA ASP A 320 -38.03 38.07 28.67
C ASP A 320 -36.98 36.92 28.88
N LEU A 321 -35.91 37.18 29.67
CA LEU A 321 -35.05 36.24 30.50
C LEU A 321 -34.27 35.06 29.83
N GLU A 322 -33.14 34.48 30.32
CA GLU A 322 -32.17 34.75 31.42
C GLU A 322 -30.81 34.01 31.18
N GLU A 323 -29.71 34.47 31.83
CA GLU A 323 -28.39 33.83 32.19
C GLU A 323 -27.65 32.83 31.23
N SER A 324 -26.32 32.84 31.02
CA SER A 324 -25.15 33.70 31.35
C SER A 324 -23.91 33.24 30.48
N ASP A 325 -22.60 33.56 30.60
CA ASP A 325 -21.69 34.34 31.49
C ASP A 325 -20.32 34.64 30.76
N ASP A 326 -19.45 35.48 31.37
CA ASP A 326 -17.96 35.69 31.22
C ASP A 326 -17.26 36.18 29.90
N ASP A 327 -16.25 37.07 30.05
CA ASP A 327 -15.49 37.86 29.01
C ASP A 327 -13.94 37.53 28.98
N GLU A 328 -12.88 38.30 28.62
CA GLU A 328 -12.56 39.75 28.42
C GLU A 328 -11.70 40.06 27.16
N ALA A 329 -12.03 41.14 26.42
CA ALA A 329 -11.11 42.14 25.78
C ALA A 329 -10.09 41.70 24.68
N SER A 330 -9.26 42.56 24.02
CA SER A 330 -9.39 43.87 23.32
C SER A 330 -8.08 44.12 22.47
N SER A 331 -7.75 45.18 21.72
CA SER A 331 -8.37 46.46 21.26
C SER A 331 -7.59 47.07 20.03
N ASP A 332 -8.30 47.85 19.20
CA ASP A 332 -7.97 49.13 18.48
C ASP A 332 -6.66 49.38 17.67
N SER A 333 -6.57 50.14 16.53
CA SER A 333 -7.46 50.77 15.48
C SER A 333 -6.52 51.38 14.34
N SER A 334 -6.74 52.26 13.33
CA SER A 334 -7.74 52.97 12.44
C SER A 334 -6.90 53.89 11.44
N THR A 335 -7.23 54.73 10.40
CA THR A 335 -8.20 55.09 9.29
C THR A 335 -7.55 56.29 8.47
N SER A 336 -7.91 56.98 7.35
CA SER A 336 -8.83 57.08 6.14
C SER A 336 -8.47 58.44 5.39
N THR A 337 -8.87 59.02 4.22
CA THR A 337 -9.49 58.84 2.83
C THR A 337 -9.64 60.29 2.19
N SER A 338 -9.84 60.69 0.92
CA SER A 338 -9.76 60.19 -0.51
C SER A 338 -10.08 61.35 -1.54
N SER A 339 -9.99 61.13 -2.90
CA SER A 339 -10.67 61.87 -4.05
C SER A 339 -10.30 63.35 -4.43
N SER A 340 -10.55 63.97 -5.62
CA SER A 340 -10.79 63.56 -7.06
C SER A 340 -11.01 64.72 -8.12
N GLU A 341 -10.56 64.54 -9.39
CA GLU A 341 -11.13 64.97 -10.74
C GLU A 341 -10.99 66.36 -11.51
N TYR A 342 -10.71 66.24 -12.85
CA TYR A 342 -11.06 66.98 -14.13
C TYR A 342 -10.50 68.36 -14.72
N SER A 343 -10.01 68.29 -16.00
CA SER A 343 -9.95 69.24 -17.19
C SER A 343 -9.43 70.71 -17.09
N SER A 344 -8.36 71.22 -17.76
CA SER A 344 -7.94 71.37 -19.21
C SER A 344 -8.64 72.52 -20.02
N ALA A 345 -8.11 73.30 -21.01
CA ALA A 345 -6.83 73.44 -21.79
C ALA A 345 -6.64 74.94 -22.29
N SER A 346 -5.97 75.48 -23.35
CA SER A 346 -5.12 75.10 -24.55
C SER A 346 -4.53 76.34 -25.34
N GLU A 347 -3.35 76.22 -26.02
CA GLU A 347 -2.74 77.03 -27.16
C GLU A 347 -2.51 78.58 -27.12
N SER A 348 -1.70 79.26 -27.97
CA SER A 348 -0.27 79.09 -28.41
C SER A 348 0.30 80.36 -29.16
N GLY A 349 1.63 80.61 -29.16
CA GLY A 349 2.35 81.36 -30.23
C GLY A 349 3.20 82.63 -29.91
N VAL A 350 4.54 82.52 -30.07
CA VAL A 350 5.47 83.43 -30.86
C VAL A 350 5.47 84.96 -30.57
N SER A 351 6.56 85.74 -30.44
CA SER A 351 8.06 85.64 -30.39
C SER A 351 8.62 87.11 -30.37
N THR A 352 9.83 87.59 -29.99
CA THR A 352 11.12 87.14 -29.36
C THR A 352 11.99 88.40 -29.02
N ALA A 353 13.18 88.21 -28.40
CA ALA A 353 14.32 89.17 -28.23
C ALA A 353 14.20 90.27 -27.13
N ASN A 354 15.18 90.52 -26.25
CA ASN A 354 16.47 89.82 -25.98
C ASN A 354 17.04 90.25 -24.60
N GLU A 355 17.23 89.34 -23.62
CA GLU A 355 18.18 89.51 -22.50
C GLU A 355 18.40 88.17 -21.75
N CYS A 356 19.67 87.86 -21.42
CA CYS A 356 20.26 86.67 -20.78
C CYS A 356 19.41 85.40 -20.48
N ASP A 357 19.55 84.41 -21.37
CA ASP A 357 19.68 82.96 -21.16
C ASP A 357 18.96 82.27 -19.97
N GLU A 358 17.78 81.74 -20.30
CA GLU A 358 17.00 80.81 -19.46
C GLU A 358 17.65 79.42 -19.26
N GLU A 359 18.73 79.10 -19.99
CA GLU A 359 19.47 77.82 -19.91
C GLU A 359 20.14 77.63 -18.55
N GLU A 360 20.82 78.64 -18.01
CA GLU A 360 21.58 78.53 -16.75
C GLU A 360 20.66 78.23 -15.55
N TRP A 361 19.41 78.71 -15.61
CA TRP A 361 18.38 78.46 -14.59
C TRP A 361 17.61 77.15 -14.81
N LYS A 362 17.61 76.61 -16.04
CA LYS A 362 17.16 75.22 -16.33
C LYS A 362 18.16 74.19 -15.84
N GLU A 363 19.46 74.46 -15.99
CA GLU A 363 20.54 73.60 -15.47
C GLU A 363 20.50 73.54 -13.93
N LEU A 364 20.28 74.68 -13.26
CA LEU A 364 20.10 74.73 -11.81
C LEU A 364 18.83 74.03 -11.32
N LYS A 365 17.73 74.03 -12.10
CA LYS A 365 16.55 73.20 -11.81
C LYS A 365 16.83 71.70 -11.94
N ARG A 366 17.55 71.26 -13.00
CA ARG A 366 17.96 69.86 -13.20
C ARG A 366 18.77 69.29 -12.03
N THR A 367 19.50 70.13 -11.30
CA THR A 367 20.36 69.70 -10.18
C THR A 367 19.72 69.67 -8.80
N VAL A 368 18.47 70.15 -8.63
CA VAL A 368 17.87 70.34 -7.27
C VAL A 368 16.45 69.76 -7.11
N GLU A 369 15.72 69.46 -8.19
CA GLU A 369 14.44 68.73 -8.12
C GLU A 369 14.63 67.23 -8.37
N PRO A 370 14.51 66.33 -7.36
CA PRO A 370 14.52 64.89 -7.59
C PRO A 370 13.20 64.45 -8.23
N GLN A 371 13.20 64.25 -9.55
CA GLN A 371 12.08 63.62 -10.25
C GLN A 371 11.99 62.12 -9.93
N MET A 372 11.40 61.79 -8.78
CA MET A 372 10.75 60.48 -8.58
C MET A 372 9.37 60.47 -9.24
N GLU A 373 9.33 60.60 -10.57
CA GLU A 373 8.31 59.84 -11.31
C GLU A 373 8.78 58.38 -11.31
N GLU A 374 8.08 57.53 -10.56
CA GLU A 374 8.31 56.09 -10.56
C GLU A 374 7.84 55.51 -11.90
N LYS A 375 8.66 55.68 -12.92
CA LYS A 375 8.33 55.34 -14.32
C LYS A 375 8.24 53.83 -14.47
N THR A 376 7.04 53.30 -14.26
CA THR A 376 6.73 51.86 -14.34
C THR A 376 7.38 51.19 -15.56
N LEU A 377 8.29 50.26 -15.28
CA LEU A 377 9.10 49.61 -16.31
C LEU A 377 8.20 48.77 -17.24
N THR A 378 8.14 49.15 -18.52
CA THR A 378 7.35 48.41 -19.50
C THR A 378 8.17 47.26 -20.08
N ALA A 379 7.49 46.24 -20.62
CA ALA A 379 8.16 45.17 -21.35
C ALA A 379 8.94 45.67 -22.59
N ALA A 380 8.66 46.88 -23.09
CA ALA A 380 9.44 47.48 -24.19
C ALA A 380 10.77 48.07 -23.72
N ASP A 381 10.86 48.54 -22.48
CA ASP A 381 12.07 49.13 -21.89
C ASP A 381 13.04 48.02 -21.46
N ALA A 382 12.56 46.97 -20.79
CA ALA A 382 13.37 45.80 -20.45
C ALA A 382 13.94 45.08 -21.69
N LEU A 383 13.19 45.04 -22.80
CA LEU A 383 13.68 44.49 -24.08
C LEU A 383 14.60 45.45 -24.87
N ASN A 384 14.76 46.71 -24.43
CA ASN A 384 15.82 47.61 -24.91
C ASN A 384 17.12 47.44 -24.12
N ASP A 385 17.05 47.17 -22.82
CA ASP A 385 18.23 47.12 -21.95
C ASP A 385 19.16 45.95 -22.31
N GLY A 386 20.37 46.27 -22.77
CA GLY A 386 21.37 45.31 -23.22
C GLY A 386 21.96 44.44 -22.10
N GLU A 387 21.74 44.80 -20.84
CA GLU A 387 22.25 44.09 -19.65
C GLU A 387 21.25 43.05 -19.11
N THR A 388 20.16 42.74 -19.84
CA THR A 388 19.11 41.80 -19.40
C THR A 388 19.30 40.39 -19.93
N VAL A 389 19.21 39.39 -19.04
CA VAL A 389 19.09 37.97 -19.44
C VAL A 389 17.72 37.74 -20.10
N ARG A 390 17.73 37.08 -21.26
CA ARG A 390 16.55 36.80 -22.08
C ARG A 390 16.49 35.32 -22.43
N LEU A 391 15.29 34.75 -22.43
CA LEU A 391 15.05 33.32 -22.67
C LEU A 391 13.89 33.16 -23.67
N GLY A 392 13.92 32.15 -24.54
CA GLY A 392 12.87 31.94 -25.55
C GLY A 392 11.62 31.31 -24.94
N PHE A 393 10.44 31.63 -25.48
CA PHE A 393 9.20 30.95 -25.05
C PHE A 393 9.25 29.43 -25.31
N GLY A 394 9.98 29.00 -26.35
CA GLY A 394 10.21 27.58 -26.64
C GLY A 394 10.89 26.84 -25.50
N ASP A 395 11.85 27.47 -24.83
CA ASP A 395 12.58 26.88 -23.70
C ASP A 395 11.61 26.50 -22.57
N PHE A 396 10.77 27.45 -22.14
CA PHE A 396 9.72 27.22 -21.15
C PHE A 396 8.76 26.09 -21.56
N VAL A 397 8.29 26.07 -22.82
CA VAL A 397 7.38 25.04 -23.34
C VAL A 397 8.02 23.65 -23.29
N PHE A 398 9.28 23.50 -23.72
CA PHE A 398 9.93 22.19 -23.78
C PHE A 398 10.44 21.69 -22.42
N TYR A 399 10.83 22.58 -21.49
CA TYR A 399 11.07 22.19 -20.09
C TYR A 399 9.76 21.67 -19.46
N SER A 400 8.64 22.34 -19.71
CA SER A 400 7.31 21.88 -19.29
C SER A 400 6.86 20.59 -19.95
N LEU A 401 7.22 20.37 -21.22
CA LEU A 401 6.96 19.12 -21.93
C LEU A 401 7.73 17.95 -21.28
N LEU A 402 8.99 18.15 -20.92
CA LEU A 402 9.80 17.15 -20.21
C LEU A 402 9.25 16.84 -18.80
N ILE A 403 8.87 17.85 -18.02
CA ILE A 403 8.34 17.60 -16.65
C ILE A 403 6.97 16.92 -16.67
N GLY A 404 6.11 17.27 -17.64
CA GLY A 404 4.81 16.61 -17.83
C GLY A 404 4.94 15.16 -18.31
N GLN A 405 5.93 14.86 -19.16
CA GLN A 405 6.26 13.49 -19.55
C GLN A 405 6.84 12.68 -18.39
N ALA A 406 7.67 13.29 -17.53
CA ALA A 406 8.15 12.65 -16.30
C ALA A 406 7.00 12.36 -15.32
N ALA A 407 6.01 13.26 -15.23
CA ALA A 407 4.82 13.06 -14.39
C ALA A 407 3.91 11.94 -14.90
N ALA A 408 3.72 11.84 -16.22
CA ALA A 408 3.00 10.71 -16.84
C ALA A 408 3.66 9.34 -16.56
N GLY A 409 4.92 9.30 -16.13
CA GLY A 409 5.58 8.10 -15.60
C GLY A 409 5.21 7.74 -14.15
N GLY A 410 4.25 8.43 -13.51
CA GLY A 410 3.66 8.06 -12.23
C GLY A 410 4.53 8.23 -10.98
N CYS A 411 5.81 8.64 -11.12
CA CYS A 411 6.77 8.69 -10.01
C CYS A 411 7.11 10.14 -9.59
N PRO A 412 6.65 10.62 -8.41
CA PRO A 412 6.97 11.96 -7.90
C PRO A 412 8.47 12.22 -7.72
N ILE A 413 9.25 11.17 -7.38
CA ILE A 413 10.71 11.26 -7.22
C ILE A 413 11.38 11.49 -8.59
N ALA A 414 10.92 10.80 -9.65
CA ALA A 414 11.43 10.99 -11.01
C ALA A 414 11.07 12.38 -11.56
N VAL A 415 9.88 12.91 -11.23
CA VAL A 415 9.50 14.31 -11.51
C VAL A 415 10.44 15.28 -10.81
N PHE A 416 10.65 15.14 -9.50
CA PHE A 416 11.54 16.02 -8.74
C PHE A 416 13.00 15.97 -9.23
N SER A 417 13.48 14.77 -9.56
CA SER A 417 14.81 14.55 -10.16
C SER A 417 14.94 15.19 -11.55
N ALA A 418 13.93 15.06 -12.41
CA ALA A 418 13.89 15.70 -13.71
C ALA A 418 13.88 17.24 -13.59
N ALA A 419 13.11 17.80 -12.65
CA ALA A 419 13.10 19.24 -12.37
C ALA A 419 14.47 19.76 -11.91
N ILE A 420 15.14 19.04 -11.00
CA ILE A 420 16.52 19.35 -10.58
C ILE A 420 17.48 19.29 -11.78
N GLY A 421 17.37 18.27 -12.64
CA GLY A 421 18.19 18.16 -13.85
C GLY A 421 18.01 19.33 -14.81
N ILE A 422 16.76 19.78 -15.04
CA ILE A 422 16.46 20.99 -15.84
C ILE A 422 17.11 22.22 -15.21
N LEU A 423 16.91 22.46 -13.91
CA LEU A 423 17.43 23.64 -13.22
C LEU A 423 18.96 23.69 -13.17
N LEU A 424 19.63 22.56 -12.96
CA LEU A 424 21.08 22.45 -13.00
C LEU A 424 21.65 22.67 -14.41
N GLY A 425 21.01 22.11 -15.45
CA GLY A 425 21.42 22.35 -16.83
C GLY A 425 21.19 23.80 -17.28
N LEU A 426 20.14 24.45 -16.78
CA LEU A 426 19.86 25.86 -17.08
C LEU A 426 20.86 26.78 -16.37
N LEU A 427 21.18 26.50 -15.11
CA LEU A 427 22.24 27.18 -14.36
C LEU A 427 23.59 27.08 -15.09
N ALA A 428 24.00 25.87 -15.50
CA ALA A 428 25.22 25.67 -16.26
C ALA A 428 25.23 26.44 -17.59
N THR A 429 24.11 26.49 -18.30
CA THR A 429 24.00 27.22 -19.58
C THR A 429 24.10 28.74 -19.38
N LEU A 430 23.55 29.26 -18.29
CA LEU A 430 23.64 30.69 -17.95
C LEU A 430 25.04 31.09 -17.46
N THR A 431 25.79 30.21 -16.79
CA THR A 431 27.23 30.39 -16.50
C THR A 431 28.10 30.31 -17.76
N MET A 432 27.70 29.53 -18.78
CA MET A 432 28.34 29.58 -20.10
C MET A 432 28.03 30.89 -20.86
N LEU A 433 26.85 31.48 -20.63
CA LEU A 433 26.50 32.80 -21.18
C LEU A 433 27.24 33.93 -20.44
N SER A 434 27.40 33.88 -19.12
CA SER A 434 28.17 34.89 -18.35
C SER A 434 29.66 34.94 -18.73
N THR A 435 30.16 33.91 -19.40
CA THR A 435 31.56 33.78 -19.83
C THR A 435 31.77 33.90 -21.35
N SER A 436 30.74 34.19 -22.16
CA SER A 436 30.90 34.41 -23.60
C SER A 436 29.96 35.49 -24.15
N GLU A 437 30.48 36.39 -25.00
CA GLU A 437 29.71 37.45 -25.69
C GLU A 437 28.78 36.91 -26.80
N SER A 438 28.66 35.59 -26.97
CA SER A 438 27.88 34.93 -28.01
C SER A 438 26.63 34.26 -27.46
N THR A 439 25.52 34.31 -28.20
CA THR A 439 24.29 33.62 -27.81
C THR A 439 24.45 32.09 -27.83
N THR A 440 24.06 31.48 -26.72
CA THR A 440 24.05 30.03 -26.51
C THR A 440 22.63 29.48 -26.67
N PRO A 441 22.44 28.30 -27.29
CA PRO A 441 21.15 27.60 -27.28
C PRO A 441 20.84 27.15 -25.86
N ALA A 442 19.69 27.55 -25.33
CA ALA A 442 19.34 27.31 -23.93
C ALA A 442 18.81 25.89 -23.69
N LEU A 443 18.12 25.30 -24.66
CA LEU A 443 17.41 24.03 -24.52
C LEU A 443 18.27 22.75 -24.34
N PRO A 444 19.45 22.59 -24.99
CA PRO A 444 20.15 21.31 -25.00
C PRO A 444 20.57 20.78 -23.62
N VAL A 445 21.23 21.59 -22.80
CA VAL A 445 21.80 21.13 -21.51
C VAL A 445 20.70 20.81 -20.47
N PRO A 446 19.68 21.67 -20.24
CA PRO A 446 18.57 21.36 -19.32
C PRO A 446 17.82 20.08 -19.68
N VAL A 447 17.50 19.86 -20.96
CA VAL A 447 16.72 18.69 -21.38
C VAL A 447 17.56 17.41 -21.29
N ILE A 448 18.85 17.46 -21.66
CA ILE A 448 19.76 16.31 -21.46
C ILE A 448 19.92 15.99 -19.96
N CYS A 449 20.18 17.00 -19.12
CA CYS A 449 20.33 16.79 -17.68
C CYS A 449 19.04 16.27 -17.03
N GLY A 450 17.88 16.84 -17.36
CA GLY A 450 16.58 16.35 -16.86
C GLY A 450 16.24 14.93 -17.32
N THR A 451 16.49 14.61 -18.59
CA THR A 451 16.27 13.27 -19.16
C THR A 451 17.18 12.22 -18.52
N PHE A 452 18.47 12.55 -18.32
CA PHE A 452 19.43 11.63 -17.70
C PHE A 452 19.13 11.38 -16.22
N ASN A 453 18.68 12.42 -15.50
CA ASN A 453 18.20 12.29 -14.12
C ASN A 453 16.95 11.39 -14.05
N TYR A 454 15.95 11.62 -14.90
CA TYR A 454 14.76 10.77 -15.01
C TYR A 454 15.11 9.28 -15.25
N MET A 455 15.99 8.99 -16.21
CA MET A 455 16.39 7.61 -16.57
C MET A 455 17.13 6.84 -15.46
N GLN A 456 17.65 7.52 -14.43
CA GLN A 456 18.26 6.86 -13.27
C GLN A 456 17.23 6.27 -12.29
N TYR A 457 15.99 6.76 -12.28
CA TYR A 457 14.94 6.33 -11.33
C TYR A 457 13.93 5.34 -11.90
N ASP A 458 13.93 5.11 -13.21
CA ASP A 458 13.10 4.08 -13.87
C ASP A 458 13.53 2.65 -13.45
N CYS A 459 12.58 1.78 -13.14
CA CYS A 459 12.80 0.45 -12.55
C CYS A 459 11.72 -0.55 -13.02
N ASP A 460 12.10 -1.78 -13.41
CA ASP A 460 11.13 -2.79 -13.86
C ASP A 460 10.29 -3.34 -12.70
N VAL A 461 10.91 -3.67 -11.55
CA VAL A 461 10.27 -4.44 -10.47
C VAL A 461 10.63 -3.92 -9.08
N SER A 462 9.61 -3.66 -8.27
CA SER A 462 9.74 -3.45 -6.82
C SER A 462 9.47 -4.75 -6.08
N VAL A 463 10.42 -5.21 -5.26
CA VAL A 463 10.22 -6.34 -4.34
C VAL A 463 9.64 -5.80 -3.04
N ILE A 464 8.39 -6.16 -2.74
CA ILE A 464 7.59 -5.63 -1.64
C ILE A 464 7.65 -6.59 -0.45
N ILE A 465 8.29 -6.17 0.65
CA ILE A 465 8.54 -6.99 1.84
C ILE A 465 7.94 -6.31 3.09
N PRO A 466 6.75 -6.74 3.56
CA PRO A 466 6.19 -6.29 4.83
C PRO A 466 6.88 -7.01 6.00
N ALA A 467 7.29 -6.27 7.03
CA ALA A 467 8.02 -6.81 8.18
C ALA A 467 7.36 -6.42 9.52
N LYS A 468 7.24 -7.40 10.43
CA LYS A 468 6.81 -7.19 11.82
C LYS A 468 7.31 -8.32 12.71
N ASN A 469 8.27 -8.03 13.59
CA ASN A 469 8.93 -9.03 14.45
C ASN A 469 9.47 -10.25 13.66
N ALA A 470 10.05 -9.96 12.49
CA ALA A 470 10.51 -10.94 11.51
C ALA A 470 12.01 -11.29 11.66
N GLY A 471 12.70 -10.80 12.69
CA GLY A 471 14.16 -10.86 12.83
C GLY A 471 14.75 -12.27 12.91
N LYS A 472 13.90 -13.29 13.13
CA LYS A 472 14.24 -14.72 13.06
C LYS A 472 14.39 -15.26 11.63
N PHE A 473 13.74 -14.66 10.64
CA PHE A 473 13.65 -15.19 9.27
C PHE A 473 14.08 -14.20 8.18
N LEU A 474 13.93 -12.89 8.41
CA LEU A 474 14.14 -11.85 7.41
C LEU A 474 15.51 -11.91 6.72
N GLN A 475 16.58 -12.29 7.41
CA GLN A 475 17.90 -12.48 6.76
C GLN A 475 17.88 -13.61 5.72
N GLN A 476 17.19 -14.73 5.96
CA GLN A 476 17.09 -15.81 4.97
C GLN A 476 16.28 -15.34 3.75
N THR A 477 15.21 -14.60 3.99
CA THR A 477 14.36 -13.98 2.96
C THR A 477 15.15 -13.02 2.08
N LEU A 478 15.92 -12.11 2.70
CA LEU A 478 16.77 -11.16 1.99
C LEU A 478 17.89 -11.84 1.19
N ASN A 479 18.53 -12.87 1.75
CA ASN A 479 19.51 -13.66 1.01
C ASN A 479 18.90 -14.33 -0.24
N ALA A 480 17.65 -14.76 -0.19
CA ALA A 480 16.95 -15.33 -1.35
C ALA A 480 16.58 -14.28 -2.43
N ILE A 481 16.42 -13.01 -2.04
CA ILE A 481 16.35 -11.88 -2.99
C ILE A 481 17.75 -11.54 -3.53
N LEU A 482 18.81 -11.74 -2.74
CA LEU A 482 20.21 -11.64 -3.21
C LEU A 482 20.60 -12.75 -4.21
N GLU A 483 19.83 -13.82 -4.35
CA GLU A 483 20.09 -14.93 -5.28
C GLU A 483 19.33 -14.80 -6.63
N GLN A 484 18.56 -13.73 -6.84
CA GLN A 484 17.72 -13.59 -8.05
C GLN A 484 18.53 -13.44 -9.35
N THR A 485 18.24 -14.28 -10.35
CA THR A 485 18.91 -14.34 -11.66
C THR A 485 18.68 -13.09 -12.54
N VAL A 486 17.53 -12.43 -12.35
CA VAL A 486 17.00 -11.36 -13.20
C VAL A 486 17.89 -10.09 -13.30
N ARG A 487 18.93 -9.96 -12.45
CA ARG A 487 19.84 -8.80 -12.38
C ARG A 487 20.50 -8.40 -13.71
N THR A 488 20.52 -9.29 -14.70
CA THR A 488 21.07 -9.02 -16.04
C THR A 488 20.00 -8.67 -17.09
N THR A 489 18.71 -8.83 -16.76
CA THR A 489 17.56 -8.74 -17.69
C THR A 489 16.45 -7.77 -17.24
N ALA A 490 16.55 -7.23 -16.01
CA ALA A 490 15.68 -6.18 -15.48
C ALA A 490 16.36 -5.40 -14.32
N LYS A 491 15.95 -4.15 -14.11
CA LYS A 491 16.27 -3.39 -12.89
C LYS A 491 15.33 -3.81 -11.75
N ILE A 492 15.89 -4.03 -10.56
CA ILE A 492 15.14 -4.35 -9.34
C ILE A 492 15.47 -3.38 -8.20
N GLU A 493 14.44 -3.00 -7.45
CA GLU A 493 14.55 -2.33 -6.15
C GLU A 493 13.87 -3.16 -5.05
N ILE A 494 14.28 -2.97 -3.80
CA ILE A 494 13.76 -3.70 -2.65
C ILE A 494 13.12 -2.71 -1.68
N CYS A 495 11.86 -2.94 -1.32
CA CYS A 495 11.04 -2.03 -0.54
C CYS A 495 10.58 -2.73 0.75
N LEU A 496 11.25 -2.41 1.85
CA LEU A 496 11.05 -3.00 3.18
C LEU A 496 10.24 -2.04 4.05
N ALA A 497 9.06 -2.45 4.49
CA ALA A 497 8.21 -1.66 5.39
C ALA A 497 8.02 -2.34 6.75
N ASP A 498 8.40 -1.65 7.81
CA ASP A 498 8.26 -2.12 9.19
C ASP A 498 6.97 -1.61 9.86
N ASP A 499 6.15 -2.54 10.38
CA ASP A 499 4.94 -2.25 11.17
C ASP A 499 5.23 -2.20 12.68
N ASN A 500 6.24 -1.40 13.04
CA ASN A 500 6.72 -1.16 14.41
C ASN A 500 7.20 -2.44 15.11
N SER A 501 8.27 -3.05 14.59
CA SER A 501 8.92 -4.21 15.24
C SER A 501 9.59 -3.85 16.57
N ILE A 502 9.59 -4.80 17.51
CA ILE A 502 10.21 -4.71 18.84
C ILE A 502 11.39 -5.68 19.02
N ASP A 503 11.76 -6.41 17.97
CA ASP A 503 12.94 -7.28 17.91
C ASP A 503 14.05 -6.66 17.04
N ASN A 504 15.00 -7.48 16.57
CA ASN A 504 16.11 -7.05 15.72
C ASN A 504 15.76 -6.86 14.22
N THR A 505 14.48 -6.86 13.83
CA THR A 505 14.03 -6.68 12.42
C THR A 505 14.61 -5.42 11.78
N VAL A 506 14.47 -4.26 12.42
CA VAL A 506 14.95 -2.98 11.88
C VAL A 506 16.48 -2.96 11.71
N SER A 507 17.21 -3.62 12.61
CA SER A 507 18.67 -3.76 12.49
C SER A 507 19.08 -4.64 11.30
N ILE A 508 18.31 -5.67 10.96
CA ILE A 508 18.53 -6.48 9.76
C ILE A 508 18.22 -5.67 8.50
N MET A 509 17.15 -4.85 8.51
CA MET A 509 16.79 -3.97 7.39
C MET A 509 17.89 -2.96 7.04
N GLU A 510 18.48 -2.29 8.03
CA GLU A 510 19.60 -1.34 7.78
C GLU A 510 20.89 -2.04 7.35
N ASN A 511 21.23 -3.19 7.93
CA ASN A 511 22.40 -3.96 7.49
C ASN A 511 22.25 -4.40 6.03
N ALA A 512 21.09 -4.94 5.66
CA ALA A 512 20.80 -5.37 4.30
C ALA A 512 20.75 -4.19 3.33
N ARG A 513 20.29 -3.00 3.74
CA ARG A 513 20.38 -1.80 2.91
C ARG A 513 21.82 -1.55 2.45
N LEU A 514 22.80 -1.65 3.35
CA LEU A 514 24.22 -1.52 3.00
C LEU A 514 24.69 -2.64 2.05
N GLU A 515 24.39 -3.90 2.35
CA GLU A 515 24.78 -5.06 1.52
C GLU A 515 24.24 -4.98 0.08
N PHE A 516 23.01 -4.50 -0.10
CA PHE A 516 22.39 -4.33 -1.41
C PHE A 516 22.87 -3.05 -2.14
N GLU A 517 23.10 -1.95 -1.41
CA GLU A 517 23.66 -0.70 -1.97
C GLU A 517 25.10 -0.93 -2.50
N GLU A 518 25.94 -1.71 -1.80
CA GLU A 518 27.28 -2.10 -2.29
C GLU A 518 27.21 -2.92 -3.60
N LEU A 519 26.14 -3.69 -3.79
CA LEU A 519 25.86 -4.44 -5.02
C LEU A 519 25.12 -3.61 -6.09
N GLY A 520 24.93 -2.31 -5.86
CA GLY A 520 24.30 -1.38 -6.82
C GLY A 520 22.78 -1.52 -6.95
N MET A 521 22.11 -2.19 -6.01
CA MET A 521 20.64 -2.27 -5.98
C MET A 521 20.06 -1.19 -5.06
N LYS A 522 18.95 -0.58 -5.49
CA LYS A 522 18.22 0.42 -4.70
C LYS A 522 17.42 -0.28 -3.61
N VAL A 523 17.63 0.10 -2.36
CA VAL A 523 16.79 -0.32 -1.23
C VAL A 523 16.06 0.89 -0.67
N ILE A 524 14.78 0.71 -0.36
CA ILE A 524 13.90 1.69 0.26
C ILE A 524 13.44 1.09 1.58
N LEU A 525 13.78 1.75 2.69
CA LEU A 525 13.23 1.45 4.01
C LEU A 525 12.04 2.38 4.29
N SER A 526 11.03 1.88 4.98
CA SER A 526 9.84 2.65 5.37
C SER A 526 9.26 2.11 6.67
N HIS A 527 8.52 2.95 7.39
CA HIS A 527 7.92 2.62 8.68
C HIS A 527 6.45 3.06 8.70
N VAL A 528 5.56 2.18 9.16
CA VAL A 528 4.13 2.49 9.28
C VAL A 528 3.92 3.40 10.51
N THR A 529 3.29 4.56 10.32
CA THR A 529 3.18 5.61 11.35
C THR A 529 2.32 5.23 12.56
N GLN A 530 1.45 4.24 12.42
CA GLN A 530 0.72 3.58 13.51
C GLN A 530 0.60 2.08 13.18
N PRO A 531 0.61 1.16 14.17
CA PRO A 531 0.53 -0.28 13.91
C PRO A 531 -0.75 -0.67 13.13
N GLY A 532 -0.59 -0.95 11.84
CA GLY A 532 -1.69 -1.16 10.88
C GLY A 532 -1.77 -2.58 10.30
N GLY A 533 -0.89 -3.48 10.73
CA GLY A 533 -0.86 -4.87 10.27
C GLY A 533 -0.16 -5.06 8.93
N VAL A 534 -0.15 -6.31 8.47
CA VAL A 534 0.56 -6.73 7.25
C VAL A 534 0.07 -5.96 6.01
N GLY A 535 -1.24 -5.72 5.89
CA GLY A 535 -1.82 -4.88 4.83
C GLY A 535 -1.27 -3.46 4.79
N ALA A 536 -1.17 -2.78 5.95
CA ALA A 536 -0.61 -1.43 6.02
C ALA A 536 0.90 -1.40 5.72
N ALA A 537 1.66 -2.44 6.09
CA ALA A 537 3.06 -2.58 5.70
C ALA A 537 3.21 -2.81 4.19
N LYS A 538 2.42 -3.70 3.60
CA LYS A 538 2.35 -3.93 2.14
C LYS A 538 2.06 -2.61 1.41
N ASP A 539 1.06 -1.85 1.85
CA ASP A 539 0.72 -0.55 1.27
C ASP A 539 1.82 0.51 1.44
N CYS A 540 2.45 0.58 2.62
CA CYS A 540 3.56 1.49 2.91
C CYS A 540 4.75 1.23 1.97
N ALA A 541 5.16 -0.03 1.80
CA ALA A 541 6.23 -0.40 0.87
C ALA A 541 5.86 -0.08 -0.59
N VAL A 542 4.63 -0.35 -1.03
CA VAL A 542 4.21 -0.05 -2.42
C VAL A 542 4.19 1.46 -2.69
N ARG A 543 3.67 2.27 -1.76
CA ARG A 543 3.62 3.74 -1.89
C ARG A 543 4.99 4.40 -1.91
N SER A 544 5.99 3.83 -1.22
CA SER A 544 7.38 4.29 -1.27
C SER A 544 8.16 3.79 -2.51
N SER A 545 7.61 2.81 -3.24
CA SER A 545 8.25 2.16 -4.38
C SER A 545 7.92 2.82 -5.73
N THR A 546 8.77 2.57 -6.73
CA THR A 546 8.74 3.23 -8.05
C THR A 546 8.69 2.27 -9.25
N GLY A 547 8.96 0.98 -9.06
CA GLY A 547 9.00 -0.02 -10.13
C GLY A 547 7.64 -0.33 -10.76
N ARG A 548 7.64 -0.67 -12.06
CA ARG A 548 6.42 -0.93 -12.86
C ARG A 548 5.62 -2.15 -12.39
N PHE A 549 6.28 -3.20 -11.93
CA PHE A 549 5.67 -4.41 -11.38
C PHE A 549 5.98 -4.58 -9.89
N LEU A 550 5.02 -5.11 -9.14
CA LEU A 550 5.09 -5.32 -7.70
C LEU A 550 5.21 -6.81 -7.41
N CYS A 551 6.35 -7.23 -6.88
CA CYS A 551 6.65 -8.62 -6.51
C CYS A 551 6.55 -8.77 -4.99
N PHE A 552 5.46 -9.33 -4.49
CA PHE A 552 5.24 -9.49 -3.04
C PHE A 552 6.02 -10.68 -2.46
N ASN A 553 6.67 -10.51 -1.32
CA ASN A 553 7.31 -11.59 -0.57
C ASN A 553 7.21 -11.29 0.94
N ASP A 554 6.45 -12.08 1.69
CA ASP A 554 6.34 -11.91 3.14
C ASP A 554 7.69 -12.19 3.83
N ALA A 555 7.98 -11.54 4.96
CA ALA A 555 9.32 -11.51 5.54
C ALA A 555 9.85 -12.86 6.07
N ASP A 556 9.03 -13.90 6.19
CA ASP A 556 9.40 -15.27 6.56
C ASP A 556 9.55 -16.24 5.37
N ASP A 557 9.13 -15.86 4.17
CA ASP A 557 9.09 -16.70 2.96
C ASP A 557 10.32 -16.57 2.05
N VAL A 558 10.70 -17.68 1.40
CA VAL A 558 11.92 -17.76 0.57
C VAL A 558 11.56 -17.85 -0.91
N SER A 559 11.89 -16.81 -1.68
CA SER A 559 11.77 -16.82 -3.15
C SER A 559 12.79 -17.75 -3.82
N ALA A 560 12.37 -18.45 -4.87
CA ALA A 560 13.26 -19.24 -5.72
C ALA A 560 14.16 -18.32 -6.58
N PRO A 561 15.44 -18.67 -6.87
CA PRO A 561 16.37 -17.81 -7.62
C PRO A 561 15.88 -17.34 -9.00
N GLU A 562 15.04 -18.13 -9.68
CA GLU A 562 14.50 -17.81 -11.01
C GLU A 562 13.11 -17.14 -10.96
N ARG A 563 12.59 -16.79 -9.76
CA ARG A 563 11.22 -16.29 -9.58
C ARG A 563 10.94 -15.05 -10.42
N ILE A 564 11.68 -13.97 -10.16
CA ILE A 564 11.36 -12.66 -10.73
C ILE A 564 11.52 -12.71 -12.25
N GLU A 565 12.52 -13.43 -12.73
CA GLU A 565 12.75 -13.65 -14.16
C GLU A 565 11.58 -14.39 -14.83
N LYS A 566 11.13 -15.53 -14.29
CA LYS A 566 10.01 -16.30 -14.86
C LYS A 566 8.68 -15.54 -14.82
N GLN A 567 8.39 -14.84 -13.72
CA GLN A 567 7.16 -14.06 -13.60
C GLN A 567 7.19 -12.85 -14.55
N LEU A 568 8.32 -12.15 -14.67
CA LEU A 568 8.49 -11.03 -15.61
C LEU A 568 8.44 -11.50 -17.08
N GLN A 569 8.98 -12.67 -17.41
CA GLN A 569 8.85 -13.27 -18.75
C GLN A 569 7.39 -13.58 -19.10
N LEU A 570 6.63 -14.18 -18.18
CA LEU A 570 5.19 -14.45 -18.37
C LEU A 570 4.42 -13.14 -18.56
N VAL A 571 4.63 -12.15 -17.68
CA VAL A 571 3.98 -10.83 -17.79
C VAL A 571 4.33 -10.11 -19.09
N ARG A 572 5.60 -10.13 -19.54
CA ARG A 572 6.03 -9.58 -20.84
C ARG A 572 5.44 -10.33 -22.06
N SER A 573 4.85 -11.52 -21.88
CA SER A 573 4.09 -12.23 -22.93
C SER A 573 2.59 -11.94 -22.94
N LEU A 574 2.04 -11.50 -21.79
CA LEU A 574 0.64 -11.14 -21.60
C LEU A 574 0.38 -9.65 -21.89
N SER A 575 1.32 -8.79 -21.51
CA SER A 575 1.30 -7.33 -21.69
C SER A 575 1.57 -6.93 -23.15
N LYS A 576 0.76 -6.00 -23.65
CA LYS A 576 0.90 -5.30 -24.94
C LYS A 576 0.94 -3.78 -24.77
N SER A 577 0.46 -3.27 -23.64
CA SER A 577 0.53 -1.87 -23.22
C SER A 577 1.05 -1.77 -21.78
N ASP A 578 1.52 -0.58 -21.41
CA ASP A 578 2.03 -0.27 -20.08
C ASP A 578 0.90 -0.14 -19.04
N ASP A 579 -0.31 0.19 -19.49
CA ASP A 579 -1.55 0.25 -18.68
C ASP A 579 -2.20 -1.13 -18.42
N ASP A 580 -1.60 -2.23 -18.88
CA ASP A 580 -2.24 -3.54 -18.76
C ASP A 580 -2.35 -4.01 -17.30
N LEU A 581 -3.56 -4.43 -16.95
CA LEU A 581 -3.96 -4.82 -15.61
C LEU A 581 -3.68 -6.32 -15.44
N ILE A 582 -2.57 -6.67 -14.80
CA ILE A 582 -2.03 -8.04 -14.81
C ILE A 582 -1.79 -8.52 -13.39
N PHE A 583 -2.22 -9.75 -13.12
CA PHE A 583 -2.07 -10.46 -11.86
C PHE A 583 -1.46 -11.85 -12.11
N VAL A 584 -0.17 -12.03 -11.82
CA VAL A 584 0.52 -13.31 -11.99
C VAL A 584 0.89 -13.91 -10.63
N GLY A 585 0.72 -15.22 -10.49
CA GLY A 585 1.25 -16.01 -9.36
C GLY A 585 2.29 -17.03 -9.80
N GLY A 586 2.55 -18.02 -8.95
CA GLY A 586 3.31 -19.22 -9.29
C GLY A 586 2.87 -20.43 -8.47
N GLN A 587 3.49 -21.58 -8.70
CA GLN A 587 3.38 -22.72 -7.77
C GLN A 587 4.23 -22.45 -6.53
N PHE A 588 3.94 -23.13 -5.42
CA PHE A 588 4.71 -23.00 -4.18
C PHE A 588 4.78 -24.35 -3.45
N ASN A 589 5.85 -24.54 -2.68
CA ASN A 589 5.95 -25.61 -1.70
C ASN A 589 5.85 -25.04 -0.26
N ARG A 590 5.79 -25.91 0.76
CA ARG A 590 5.65 -25.48 2.16
C ARG A 590 6.65 -26.17 3.08
N LEU A 591 7.18 -25.42 4.05
CA LEU A 591 8.02 -25.92 5.14
C LEU A 591 7.32 -25.70 6.50
N PRO A 592 7.19 -26.73 7.36
CA PRO A 592 7.63 -28.11 7.16
C PRO A 592 6.83 -28.81 6.06
N GLU A 593 7.49 -29.75 5.37
CA GLU A 593 6.85 -30.59 4.36
C GLU A 593 5.66 -31.35 4.98
N GLY A 594 4.59 -31.54 4.22
CA GLY A 594 3.32 -32.07 4.73
C GLY A 594 2.35 -30.99 5.26
N SER A 595 2.79 -29.73 5.42
CA SER A 595 1.90 -28.63 5.83
C SER A 595 0.79 -28.40 4.80
N THR A 596 -0.47 -28.59 5.22
CA THR A 596 -1.69 -28.32 4.41
C THR A 596 -1.72 -28.95 2.99
N VAL A 597 -1.15 -30.16 2.81
CA VAL A 597 -0.94 -30.82 1.49
C VAL A 597 -2.08 -30.64 0.48
N ARG A 598 -3.34 -30.83 0.90
CA ARG A 598 -4.54 -30.64 0.06
C ARG A 598 -4.57 -29.27 -0.62
N TYR A 599 -4.36 -28.20 0.16
CA TYR A 599 -4.40 -26.82 -0.33
C TYR A 599 -3.26 -26.58 -1.33
N THR A 600 -2.03 -26.95 -0.95
CA THR A 600 -0.84 -26.79 -1.82
C THR A 600 -1.01 -27.55 -3.13
N LYS A 601 -1.47 -28.80 -3.10
CA LYS A 601 -1.72 -29.59 -4.32
C LYS A 601 -2.78 -28.94 -5.21
N TRP A 602 -3.89 -28.48 -4.64
CA TRP A 602 -4.98 -27.83 -5.38
C TRP A 602 -4.54 -26.48 -6.00
N ALA A 603 -3.94 -25.60 -5.21
CA ALA A 603 -3.49 -24.28 -5.68
C ALA A 603 -2.35 -24.41 -6.73
N ASN A 604 -1.51 -25.43 -6.62
CA ASN A 604 -0.52 -25.73 -7.66
C ASN A 604 -1.15 -26.33 -8.94
N SER A 605 -2.28 -27.06 -8.85
CA SER A 605 -2.93 -27.66 -10.04
C SER A 605 -3.78 -26.71 -10.88
N ILE A 606 -4.40 -25.67 -10.31
CA ILE A 606 -5.33 -24.79 -11.06
C ILE A 606 -4.64 -23.88 -12.09
N THR A 607 -5.27 -23.64 -13.24
CA THR A 607 -4.71 -22.88 -14.38
C THR A 607 -5.75 -21.98 -15.08
N GLY A 608 -5.30 -20.88 -15.68
CA GLY A 608 -6.15 -19.97 -16.46
C GLY A 608 -7.43 -19.55 -15.73
N ASP A 609 -8.60 -19.70 -16.38
CA ASP A 609 -9.91 -19.34 -15.82
C ASP A 609 -10.25 -20.03 -14.50
N GLU A 610 -9.63 -21.18 -14.16
CA GLU A 610 -9.82 -21.84 -12.86
C GLU A 610 -9.41 -20.94 -11.70
N ILE A 611 -8.43 -20.04 -11.91
CA ILE A 611 -7.96 -19.05 -10.93
C ILE A 611 -9.09 -18.09 -10.54
N ARG A 612 -9.89 -17.64 -11.52
CA ARG A 612 -11.05 -16.76 -11.30
C ARG A 612 -12.27 -17.53 -10.78
N ARG A 613 -12.41 -18.79 -11.19
CA ARG A 613 -13.58 -19.65 -10.95
C ARG A 613 -13.58 -20.30 -9.56
N GLN A 614 -12.50 -20.99 -9.18
CA GLN A 614 -12.45 -21.84 -7.97
C GLN A 614 -12.19 -21.08 -6.65
N VAL A 615 -12.46 -19.77 -6.59
CA VAL A 615 -12.16 -18.89 -5.44
C VAL A 615 -12.98 -19.17 -4.17
N TYR A 616 -13.92 -20.12 -4.25
CA TYR A 616 -14.77 -20.58 -3.17
C TYR A 616 -14.39 -21.99 -2.68
N THR A 617 -13.30 -22.58 -3.17
CA THR A 617 -12.83 -23.93 -2.81
C THR A 617 -11.92 -23.94 -1.57
N SER A 618 -11.44 -22.79 -1.10
CA SER A 618 -10.46 -22.68 -0.01
C SER A 618 -10.72 -21.50 0.96
N HIS A 619 -9.86 -21.34 1.97
CA HIS A 619 -9.91 -20.24 2.95
C HIS A 619 -9.14 -18.98 2.52
N GLY A 620 -8.41 -19.04 1.41
CA GLY A 620 -7.57 -17.95 0.92
C GLY A 620 -7.72 -17.73 -0.59
N PRO A 621 -6.98 -16.77 -1.16
CA PRO A 621 -6.94 -16.55 -2.60
C PRO A 621 -6.44 -17.80 -3.35
N THR A 622 -6.85 -17.96 -4.61
CA THR A 622 -6.42 -19.05 -5.50
C THR A 622 -4.93 -18.94 -5.87
N LEU A 623 -4.39 -17.72 -5.88
CA LEU A 623 -2.96 -17.44 -5.92
C LEU A 623 -2.51 -16.98 -4.52
N VAL A 624 -1.53 -17.64 -3.91
CA VAL A 624 -1.02 -17.31 -2.56
C VAL A 624 -0.26 -15.98 -2.57
N ALA A 625 -0.48 -15.12 -1.56
CA ALA A 625 0.03 -13.74 -1.55
C ALA A 625 1.56 -13.60 -1.68
N PRO A 626 2.39 -14.35 -0.94
CA PRO A 626 3.83 -14.47 -1.21
C PRO A 626 4.23 -14.81 -2.65
N THR A 627 3.36 -15.37 -3.50
CA THR A 627 3.67 -15.66 -4.91
C THR A 627 3.31 -14.52 -5.88
N TRP A 628 2.62 -13.46 -5.41
CA TRP A 628 2.05 -12.45 -6.29
C TRP A 628 3.10 -11.60 -7.01
N PHE A 629 2.82 -11.34 -8.28
CA PHE A 629 3.56 -10.47 -9.17
C PHE A 629 2.54 -9.71 -10.04
N ILE A 630 2.30 -8.44 -9.74
CA ILE A 630 1.18 -7.66 -10.32
C ILE A 630 1.68 -6.37 -10.98
N SER A 631 0.93 -5.82 -11.93
CA SER A 631 1.23 -4.47 -12.46
C SER A 631 0.83 -3.38 -11.46
N ARG A 632 1.64 -2.32 -11.36
CA ARG A 632 1.33 -1.16 -10.51
C ARG A 632 -0.03 -0.54 -10.88
N ALA A 633 -0.33 -0.44 -12.18
CA ALA A 633 -1.60 0.01 -12.70
C ALA A 633 -2.82 -0.77 -12.17
N LEU A 634 -2.66 -2.07 -11.85
CA LEU A 634 -3.72 -2.85 -11.19
C LEU A 634 -3.85 -2.51 -9.70
N PHE A 635 -2.73 -2.37 -8.98
CA PHE A 635 -2.72 -2.00 -7.57
C PHE A 635 -3.34 -0.61 -7.34
N ASP A 636 -2.89 0.38 -8.10
CA ASP A 636 -3.36 1.77 -8.00
C ASP A 636 -4.86 1.88 -8.31
N LYS A 637 -5.33 1.10 -9.30
CA LYS A 637 -6.76 1.01 -9.67
C LYS A 637 -7.62 0.30 -8.63
N VAL A 638 -7.05 -0.59 -7.81
CA VAL A 638 -7.73 -1.22 -6.67
C VAL A 638 -7.74 -0.30 -5.44
N GLY A 639 -6.81 0.66 -5.37
CA GLY A 639 -6.66 1.57 -4.22
C GLY A 639 -5.91 0.95 -3.03
N GLY A 640 -5.14 -0.12 -3.27
CA GLY A 640 -4.35 -0.80 -2.25
C GLY A 640 -5.11 -1.72 -1.30
N PHE A 641 -4.42 -2.15 -0.25
CA PHE A 641 -4.91 -2.98 0.84
C PHE A 641 -5.76 -2.18 1.83
N ARG A 642 -6.57 -2.90 2.61
CA ARG A 642 -7.34 -2.33 3.72
C ARG A 642 -6.43 -2.07 4.93
N THR A 643 -6.41 -0.83 5.44
CA THR A 643 -5.48 -0.39 6.51
C THR A 643 -6.14 0.06 7.82
N ASP A 644 -7.46 0.00 7.95
CA ASP A 644 -8.21 0.36 9.17
C ASP A 644 -8.34 -0.78 10.19
N VAL A 645 -7.92 -2.00 9.84
CA VAL A 645 -8.04 -3.20 10.71
C VAL A 645 -6.68 -3.88 10.86
N ALA A 646 -6.01 -3.65 12.00
CA ALA A 646 -4.61 -4.02 12.20
C ALA A 646 -4.31 -5.52 12.41
N ASN A 647 -5.32 -6.35 12.74
CA ASN A 647 -5.20 -7.80 12.93
C ASN A 647 -6.54 -8.50 12.66
N GLY A 648 -6.51 -9.79 12.32
CA GLY A 648 -7.72 -10.64 12.29
C GLY A 648 -8.67 -10.46 11.09
N PHE A 649 -8.26 -9.67 10.10
CA PHE A 649 -8.97 -9.47 8.83
C PHE A 649 -8.20 -10.14 7.68
N PRO A 650 -8.86 -10.79 6.70
CA PRO A 650 -8.19 -11.43 5.57
C PRO A 650 -7.86 -10.41 4.46
N GLU A 651 -6.82 -9.59 4.66
CA GLU A 651 -6.48 -8.47 3.77
C GLU A 651 -6.11 -8.92 2.35
N ASP A 652 -5.41 -10.06 2.25
CA ASP A 652 -5.06 -10.64 0.95
C ASP A 652 -6.30 -11.17 0.20
N LEU A 653 -7.30 -11.71 0.90
CA LEU A 653 -8.52 -12.19 0.25
C LEU A 653 -9.37 -11.01 -0.26
N ASP A 654 -9.47 -9.94 0.52
CA ASP A 654 -10.15 -8.70 0.15
C ASP A 654 -9.49 -8.02 -1.06
N PHE A 655 -8.17 -7.85 -1.05
CA PHE A 655 -7.43 -7.30 -2.19
C PHE A 655 -7.58 -8.17 -3.45
N PHE A 656 -7.45 -9.49 -3.31
CA PHE A 656 -7.63 -10.42 -4.42
C PHE A 656 -9.05 -10.38 -4.99
N TYR A 657 -10.07 -10.27 -4.14
CA TYR A 657 -11.47 -10.13 -4.56
C TYR A 657 -11.74 -8.82 -5.30
N LYS A 658 -11.11 -7.70 -4.90
CA LYS A 658 -11.16 -6.43 -5.65
C LYS A 658 -10.50 -6.55 -7.03
N CYS A 659 -9.35 -7.25 -7.14
CA CYS A 659 -8.70 -7.53 -8.43
C CYS A 659 -9.58 -8.37 -9.36
N LEU A 660 -10.29 -9.38 -8.83
CA LEU A 660 -11.18 -10.25 -9.62
C LEU A 660 -12.37 -9.49 -10.24
N ASP A 661 -12.93 -8.53 -9.51
CA ASP A 661 -14.05 -7.70 -9.96
C ASP A 661 -13.69 -6.79 -11.15
N ILE A 662 -12.39 -6.57 -11.40
CA ILE A 662 -11.90 -5.86 -12.58
C ILE A 662 -11.92 -6.83 -13.78
N SER A 663 -12.93 -6.67 -14.64
CA SER A 663 -13.13 -7.50 -15.85
C SER A 663 -11.97 -7.46 -16.85
N LYS A 664 -11.26 -6.33 -16.95
CA LYS A 664 -10.06 -6.18 -17.79
C LYS A 664 -8.79 -6.80 -17.20
N CYS A 665 -8.82 -7.33 -15.97
CA CYS A 665 -7.63 -7.88 -15.33
C CYS A 665 -7.28 -9.28 -15.87
N VAL A 666 -6.05 -9.47 -16.34
CA VAL A 666 -5.51 -10.76 -16.78
C VAL A 666 -4.95 -11.50 -15.57
N PHE A 667 -5.35 -12.76 -15.38
CA PHE A 667 -4.87 -13.64 -14.31
C PHE A 667 -4.13 -14.84 -14.90
N ASP A 668 -2.91 -15.13 -14.44
CA ASP A 668 -2.15 -16.32 -14.86
C ASP A 668 -1.17 -16.79 -13.77
N LYS A 669 -0.46 -17.91 -14.00
CA LYS A 669 0.41 -18.55 -13.01
C LYS A 669 1.60 -19.27 -13.65
N VAL A 670 2.81 -18.97 -13.18
CA VAL A 670 4.02 -19.73 -13.56
C VAL A 670 3.93 -21.17 -13.03
N GLN A 671 4.13 -22.15 -13.91
CA GLN A 671 4.00 -23.59 -13.60
C GLN A 671 5.29 -24.21 -13.05
N THR A 672 5.96 -23.49 -12.15
CA THR A 672 7.10 -23.98 -11.35
C THR A 672 7.03 -23.36 -9.96
N ASP A 673 7.63 -24.00 -8.96
CA ASP A 673 7.79 -23.40 -7.63
C ASP A 673 8.52 -22.06 -7.71
N VAL A 674 7.85 -20.98 -7.27
CA VAL A 674 8.44 -19.63 -7.17
C VAL A 674 8.78 -19.25 -5.73
N VAL A 675 8.15 -19.88 -4.74
CA VAL A 675 8.31 -19.59 -3.30
C VAL A 675 8.25 -20.88 -2.49
N MET A 676 9.12 -20.98 -1.48
CA MET A 676 8.95 -21.85 -0.32
C MET A 676 8.21 -21.06 0.75
N TYR A 677 6.96 -21.48 1.04
CA TYR A 677 6.11 -20.84 2.04
C TYR A 677 6.36 -21.44 3.43
N ARG A 678 6.64 -20.59 4.43
CA ARG A 678 6.89 -21.02 5.81
C ARG A 678 5.59 -21.11 6.59
N TYR A 679 5.23 -22.31 7.02
CA TYR A 679 4.04 -22.54 7.82
C TYR A 679 4.43 -22.76 9.29
N HIS A 680 4.08 -21.81 10.16
CA HIS A 680 4.39 -21.87 11.59
C HIS A 680 3.38 -21.12 12.46
N GLN A 681 3.37 -21.40 13.76
CA GLN A 681 2.38 -20.86 14.72
C GLN A 681 2.23 -19.32 14.66
N ASN A 682 3.29 -18.58 14.35
CA ASN A 682 3.30 -17.11 14.31
C ASN A 682 2.79 -16.49 12.98
N CYS A 683 2.34 -17.28 11.99
CA CYS A 683 1.84 -16.72 10.73
C CYS A 683 0.64 -15.80 10.98
N ALA A 684 0.63 -14.59 10.38
CA ALA A 684 -0.46 -13.61 10.55
C ALA A 684 -1.85 -14.16 10.19
N SER A 685 -1.91 -15.10 9.23
CA SER A 685 -3.11 -15.85 8.84
C SER A 685 -3.80 -16.58 10.01
N HIS A 686 -3.08 -16.97 11.05
CA HIS A 686 -3.68 -17.60 12.25
C HIS A 686 -4.43 -16.60 13.14
N SER A 687 -4.27 -15.29 12.93
CA SER A 687 -5.07 -14.27 13.63
C SER A 687 -6.48 -14.11 13.06
N VAL A 688 -6.71 -14.55 11.81
CA VAL A 688 -7.97 -14.36 11.10
C VAL A 688 -8.98 -15.44 11.51
N ASN A 689 -10.15 -15.00 11.97
CA ASN A 689 -11.20 -15.92 12.42
C ASN A 689 -11.82 -16.67 11.22
N GLU A 690 -11.99 -17.99 11.39
CA GLU A 690 -12.71 -18.88 10.48
C GLU A 690 -14.03 -18.29 9.97
N GLN A 691 -14.80 -17.69 10.88
CA GLN A 691 -16.12 -17.12 10.59
C GLN A 691 -16.02 -15.85 9.73
N THR A 692 -14.99 -15.02 9.89
CA THR A 692 -14.74 -13.86 9.03
C THR A 692 -14.49 -14.31 7.58
N ILE A 693 -13.74 -15.40 7.40
CA ILE A 693 -13.46 -15.98 6.08
C ILE A 693 -14.71 -16.64 5.48
N TRP A 694 -15.53 -17.30 6.30
CA TRP A 694 -16.82 -17.84 5.90
C TRP A 694 -17.75 -16.73 5.34
N GLU A 695 -17.89 -15.64 6.09
CA GLU A 695 -18.74 -14.50 5.72
C GLU A 695 -18.21 -13.81 4.45
N PHE A 696 -16.90 -13.55 4.34
CA PHE A 696 -16.31 -12.97 3.12
C PHE A 696 -16.60 -13.79 1.85
N ARG A 697 -16.45 -15.12 1.94
CA ARG A 697 -16.73 -16.03 0.83
C ARG A 697 -18.23 -16.14 0.54
N LEU A 698 -19.06 -16.12 1.57
CA LEU A 698 -20.52 -16.24 1.45
C LEU A 698 -21.13 -14.98 0.81
N GLU A 699 -20.78 -13.78 1.27
CA GLU A 699 -21.28 -12.53 0.68
C GLU A 699 -20.83 -12.39 -0.79
N ARG A 700 -19.62 -12.82 -1.14
CA ARG A 700 -19.21 -12.91 -2.54
C ARG A 700 -20.04 -13.94 -3.33
N LEU A 701 -20.42 -15.07 -2.73
CA LEU A 701 -21.25 -16.09 -3.40
C LEU A 701 -22.67 -15.57 -3.66
N LYS A 702 -23.23 -14.81 -2.70
CA LYS A 702 -24.54 -14.14 -2.83
C LYS A 702 -24.53 -13.12 -3.96
N LYS A 703 -23.53 -12.23 -3.98
CA LYS A 703 -23.30 -11.23 -5.03
C LYS A 703 -23.15 -11.86 -6.43
N ASP A 704 -22.32 -12.90 -6.52
CA ASP A 704 -21.96 -13.45 -7.84
C ASP A 704 -22.96 -14.49 -8.36
N TYR A 705 -23.71 -15.18 -7.49
CA TYR A 705 -24.62 -16.27 -7.88
C TYR A 705 -26.02 -16.19 -7.24
N LEU A 706 -26.16 -16.29 -5.91
CA LEU A 706 -27.47 -16.56 -5.27
C LEU A 706 -28.52 -15.44 -5.45
N SER A 707 -28.06 -14.19 -5.60
CA SER A 707 -28.92 -13.06 -5.94
C SER A 707 -29.58 -13.21 -7.32
N LYS A 708 -28.89 -13.84 -8.28
CA LYS A 708 -29.26 -13.99 -9.69
C LYS A 708 -30.05 -15.27 -10.00
N TRP A 709 -30.15 -16.18 -9.03
CA TRP A 709 -30.92 -17.42 -9.16
C TRP A 709 -32.29 -17.27 -8.50
N ASP A 710 -33.36 -17.69 -9.18
CA ASP A 710 -34.72 -17.71 -8.62
C ASP A 710 -34.88 -18.83 -7.58
N ASN A 711 -34.27 -19.98 -7.84
CA ASN A 711 -34.15 -21.11 -6.93
C ASN A 711 -32.83 -21.85 -7.15
N PHE A 712 -32.42 -22.65 -6.16
CA PHE A 712 -31.23 -23.50 -6.23
C PHE A 712 -31.29 -24.70 -5.27
N THR A 713 -30.43 -25.69 -5.54
CA THR A 713 -30.32 -26.94 -4.78
C THR A 713 -29.05 -26.96 -3.92
N ILE A 714 -29.10 -27.51 -2.70
CA ILE A 714 -27.90 -27.69 -1.85
C ILE A 714 -27.45 -29.15 -1.88
N TRP A 715 -26.29 -29.42 -2.47
CA TRP A 715 -25.67 -30.74 -2.48
C TRP A 715 -24.85 -30.95 -1.20
N SER A 716 -25.45 -31.66 -0.25
CA SER A 716 -24.96 -32.19 1.04
C SER A 716 -26.09 -32.09 2.07
N ALA A 717 -26.84 -33.17 2.29
CA ALA A 717 -27.85 -33.22 3.36
C ALA A 717 -27.23 -33.42 4.78
N GLY A 718 -25.90 -33.47 4.88
CA GLY A 718 -25.13 -33.54 6.13
C GLY A 718 -24.83 -32.19 6.78
N LYS A 719 -23.99 -32.20 7.83
CA LYS A 719 -23.63 -31.02 8.68
C LYS A 719 -23.31 -29.75 7.88
N GLN A 720 -22.62 -29.89 6.74
CA GLN A 720 -22.03 -28.75 6.04
C GLN A 720 -23.00 -28.00 5.11
N GLY A 721 -23.79 -28.70 4.28
CA GLY A 721 -24.90 -28.06 3.55
C GLY A 721 -25.93 -27.44 4.50
N LYS A 722 -26.11 -28.02 5.70
CA LYS A 722 -26.92 -27.41 6.77
C LYS A 722 -26.29 -26.16 7.40
N ARG A 723 -24.97 -26.12 7.61
CA ARG A 723 -24.24 -24.89 8.01
C ARG A 723 -24.42 -23.79 6.96
N PHE A 724 -24.31 -24.14 5.68
CA PHE A 724 -24.56 -23.22 4.57
C PHE A 724 -26.00 -22.68 4.61
N PHE A 725 -27.02 -23.54 4.64
CA PHE A 725 -28.43 -23.15 4.76
C PHE A 725 -28.73 -22.26 5.96
N LYS A 726 -28.15 -22.56 7.14
CA LYS A 726 -28.28 -21.73 8.36
C LYS A 726 -27.65 -20.34 8.23
N SER A 727 -26.67 -20.17 7.34
CA SER A 727 -25.97 -18.90 7.10
C SER A 727 -26.66 -18.00 6.07
N LEU A 728 -27.70 -18.51 5.40
CA LEU A 728 -28.54 -17.74 4.49
C LEU A 728 -29.53 -16.85 5.25
N THR A 729 -29.93 -15.73 4.65
CA THR A 729 -31.08 -14.94 5.09
C THR A 729 -32.40 -15.68 4.83
N GLU A 730 -33.51 -15.24 5.44
CA GLU A 730 -34.82 -15.89 5.23
C GLU A 730 -35.30 -15.80 3.76
N GLU A 731 -34.97 -14.72 3.05
CA GLU A 731 -35.24 -14.60 1.61
C GLU A 731 -34.46 -15.65 0.82
N GLU A 732 -33.16 -15.80 1.08
CA GLU A 732 -32.30 -16.77 0.40
C GLU A 732 -32.67 -18.22 0.75
N LYS A 733 -33.12 -18.50 1.98
CA LYS A 733 -33.67 -19.82 2.37
C LYS A 733 -34.92 -20.17 1.58
N SER A 734 -35.77 -19.19 1.26
CA SER A 734 -36.98 -19.41 0.46
C SER A 734 -36.68 -19.81 -1.00
N LYS A 735 -35.47 -19.49 -1.51
CA LYS A 735 -34.98 -19.92 -2.82
C LYS A 735 -34.47 -21.37 -2.84
N VAL A 736 -34.26 -22.02 -1.68
CA VAL A 736 -33.70 -23.37 -1.63
C VAL A 736 -34.79 -24.40 -1.94
N SER A 737 -34.76 -24.96 -3.15
CA SER A 737 -35.78 -25.90 -3.62
C SER A 737 -35.66 -27.28 -2.99
N GLU A 738 -34.45 -27.80 -2.87
CA GLU A 738 -34.18 -29.15 -2.37
C GLU A 738 -32.75 -29.27 -1.81
N PHE A 739 -32.55 -30.20 -0.88
CA PHE A 739 -31.24 -30.78 -0.60
C PHE A 739 -31.05 -32.02 -1.46
N CYS A 740 -29.83 -32.29 -1.91
CA CYS A 740 -29.49 -33.58 -2.52
C CYS A 740 -28.25 -34.21 -1.90
N ASP A 741 -28.16 -35.53 -1.99
CA ASP A 741 -27.03 -36.32 -1.51
C ASP A 741 -26.92 -37.65 -2.30
N ILE A 742 -25.86 -38.42 -2.04
CA ILE A 742 -25.65 -39.78 -2.57
C ILE A 742 -25.99 -40.83 -1.49
N ASP A 743 -25.95 -40.43 -0.22
CA ASP A 743 -26.12 -41.29 0.95
C ASP A 743 -27.61 -41.63 1.21
N ASP A 744 -28.00 -42.88 0.95
CA ASP A 744 -29.35 -43.40 1.18
C ASP A 744 -29.87 -43.16 2.61
N ALA A 745 -29.01 -43.16 3.63
CA ALA A 745 -29.41 -42.90 5.02
C ALA A 745 -29.68 -41.41 5.32
N LYS A 746 -29.26 -40.51 4.42
CA LYS A 746 -29.69 -39.11 4.41
C LYS A 746 -30.92 -38.91 3.53
N ILE A 747 -30.96 -39.51 2.34
CA ILE A 747 -32.08 -39.44 1.39
C ILE A 747 -33.36 -40.00 2.05
N GLY A 748 -33.26 -41.14 2.71
CA GLY A 748 -34.36 -41.80 3.44
C GLY A 748 -34.96 -40.99 4.60
N ARG A 749 -34.42 -39.81 4.94
CA ARG A 749 -35.04 -38.86 5.87
C ARG A 749 -36.16 -38.04 5.21
N GLY A 750 -36.15 -37.94 3.88
CA GLY A 750 -37.19 -37.30 3.04
C GLY A 750 -37.26 -35.77 3.12
N ILE A 751 -37.18 -35.18 4.31
CA ILE A 751 -37.30 -33.73 4.55
C ILE A 751 -36.27 -33.27 5.60
N HIS A 752 -35.61 -32.15 5.34
CA HIS A 752 -34.96 -31.36 6.37
C HIS A 752 -35.94 -30.31 6.91
N GLU A 753 -36.30 -30.44 8.18
CA GLU A 753 -36.97 -29.39 8.94
C GLU A 753 -35.91 -28.50 9.61
N GLU A 754 -35.98 -27.19 9.42
CA GLU A 754 -35.13 -26.23 10.14
C GLU A 754 -35.92 -25.62 11.30
N PHE A 755 -35.34 -25.67 12.50
CA PHE A 755 -35.98 -25.27 13.75
C PHE A 755 -35.29 -24.04 14.33
N ASP A 756 -36.04 -22.96 14.53
CA ASP A 756 -35.58 -21.81 15.30
C ASP A 756 -35.84 -22.04 16.79
N GLU A 757 -34.76 -22.08 17.57
CA GLU A 757 -34.78 -22.26 19.02
C GLU A 757 -35.41 -21.07 19.76
N LYS A 758 -35.39 -19.86 19.19
CA LYS A 758 -35.93 -18.65 19.83
C LYS A 758 -37.45 -18.61 19.78
N SER A 759 -38.05 -18.79 18.60
CA SER A 759 -39.51 -18.90 18.43
C SER A 759 -40.05 -20.30 18.76
N ARG A 760 -39.17 -21.31 18.88
CA ARG A 760 -39.45 -22.72 19.13
C ARG A 760 -40.36 -23.35 18.07
N ARG A 761 -40.11 -23.02 16.80
CA ARG A 761 -40.91 -23.46 15.64
C ARG A 761 -40.03 -23.94 14.49
N VAL A 762 -40.58 -24.85 13.69
CA VAL A 762 -40.02 -25.15 12.36
C VAL A 762 -40.30 -23.97 11.44
N THR A 763 -39.27 -23.35 10.87
CA THR A 763 -39.40 -22.21 9.95
C THR A 763 -39.46 -22.68 8.50
N HIS A 764 -38.64 -23.67 8.13
CA HIS A 764 -38.54 -24.21 6.77
C HIS A 764 -38.65 -25.73 6.76
N LYS A 765 -39.22 -26.27 5.67
CA LYS A 765 -39.22 -27.70 5.35
C LYS A 765 -38.74 -27.87 3.90
N VAL A 766 -37.54 -28.41 3.73
CA VAL A 766 -36.89 -28.57 2.42
C VAL A 766 -36.76 -30.08 2.13
N PRO A 767 -37.21 -30.58 0.97
CA PRO A 767 -37.09 -32.01 0.64
C PRO A 767 -35.63 -32.43 0.51
N ILE A 768 -35.37 -33.73 0.71
CA ILE A 768 -34.06 -34.36 0.48
C ILE A 768 -34.24 -35.39 -0.65
N VAL A 769 -33.60 -35.14 -1.79
CA VAL A 769 -33.68 -35.98 -3.00
C VAL A 769 -32.36 -36.73 -3.24
N ASN A 770 -32.40 -37.75 -4.11
CA ASN A 770 -31.17 -38.34 -4.64
C ASN A 770 -30.52 -37.36 -5.62
N ILE A 771 -29.18 -37.32 -5.67
CA ILE A 771 -28.44 -36.51 -6.65
C ILE A 771 -28.82 -36.79 -8.12
N GLU A 772 -29.35 -37.96 -8.43
CA GLU A 772 -29.81 -38.29 -9.77
C GLU A 772 -31.03 -37.46 -10.23
N ASP A 773 -31.90 -37.11 -9.29
CA ASP A 773 -33.14 -36.34 -9.51
C ASP A 773 -32.94 -34.82 -9.34
N ALA A 774 -31.81 -34.42 -8.76
CA ALA A 774 -31.50 -33.06 -8.34
C ALA A 774 -31.37 -32.09 -9.52
N LYS A 775 -31.90 -30.87 -9.35
CA LYS A 775 -31.94 -29.85 -10.42
C LYS A 775 -30.87 -28.76 -10.25
N PRO A 776 -30.21 -28.34 -11.34
CA PRO A 776 -29.39 -27.13 -11.33
C PRO A 776 -30.27 -25.87 -11.24
N PRO A 777 -29.74 -24.75 -10.70
CA PRO A 777 -28.36 -24.59 -10.23
C PRO A 777 -28.11 -25.25 -8.86
N LEU A 778 -26.95 -25.89 -8.69
CA LEU A 778 -26.55 -26.53 -7.42
C LEU A 778 -25.44 -25.75 -6.68
N VAL A 779 -25.53 -25.63 -5.36
CA VAL A 779 -24.39 -25.29 -4.49
C VAL A 779 -23.81 -26.58 -3.91
N VAL A 780 -22.54 -26.86 -4.19
CA VAL A 780 -21.86 -28.08 -3.76
C VAL A 780 -21.12 -27.84 -2.45
N CYS A 781 -21.69 -28.36 -1.37
CA CYS A 781 -21.14 -28.33 -0.01
C CYS A 781 -20.55 -29.70 0.40
N VAL A 782 -20.06 -30.46 -0.58
CA VAL A 782 -19.35 -31.75 -0.40
C VAL A 782 -17.83 -31.50 -0.43
N LYS A 783 -17.03 -32.33 0.24
CA LYS A 783 -15.56 -32.29 0.12
C LYS A 783 -15.13 -33.12 -1.10
N LEU A 784 -14.57 -32.48 -2.12
CA LEU A 784 -14.15 -33.11 -3.39
C LEU A 784 -13.38 -34.43 -3.18
N ASP A 785 -12.29 -34.33 -2.41
CA ASP A 785 -11.36 -35.40 -2.05
C ASP A 785 -11.92 -36.56 -1.22
N LEU A 786 -13.11 -36.43 -0.61
CA LEU A 786 -13.73 -37.54 0.15
C LEU A 786 -14.62 -38.42 -0.73
N THR A 787 -14.82 -38.08 -2.01
CA THR A 787 -15.72 -38.82 -2.91
C THR A 787 -15.01 -39.85 -3.78
N ASN A 788 -13.69 -40.03 -3.68
CA ASN A 788 -12.91 -40.94 -4.54
C ASN A 788 -13.17 -40.74 -6.06
N GLY A 789 -13.48 -39.51 -6.47
CA GLY A 789 -13.83 -39.17 -7.84
C GLY A 789 -15.31 -39.35 -8.20
N ASP A 790 -16.19 -39.76 -7.27
CA ASP A 790 -17.62 -39.95 -7.56
C ASP A 790 -18.33 -38.61 -7.84
N LEU A 791 -17.94 -37.53 -7.15
CA LEU A 791 -18.46 -36.19 -7.44
C LEU A 791 -18.13 -35.77 -8.87
N GLU A 792 -16.85 -35.89 -9.23
CA GLU A 792 -16.33 -35.56 -10.56
C GLU A 792 -16.99 -36.42 -11.65
N ARG A 793 -17.12 -37.74 -11.42
CA ARG A 793 -17.86 -38.67 -12.29
C ARG A 793 -19.33 -38.29 -12.45
N ILE A 794 -20.01 -37.88 -11.38
CA ILE A 794 -21.42 -37.47 -11.43
C ILE A 794 -21.57 -36.19 -12.26
N ILE A 795 -20.71 -35.19 -12.03
CA ILE A 795 -20.70 -33.91 -12.74
C ILE A 795 -20.48 -34.12 -14.24
N GLU A 796 -19.43 -34.86 -14.61
CA GLU A 796 -19.08 -35.20 -16.00
C GLU A 796 -20.23 -35.92 -16.71
N ARG A 797 -20.77 -36.97 -16.08
CA ARG A 797 -21.87 -37.79 -16.61
C ARG A 797 -23.21 -37.04 -16.71
N LYS A 798 -23.47 -36.06 -15.83
CA LYS A 798 -24.64 -35.16 -15.93
C LYS A 798 -24.44 -34.05 -16.95
N GLY A 799 -23.21 -33.80 -17.40
CA GLY A 799 -22.86 -32.68 -18.28
C GLY A 799 -22.99 -31.31 -17.60
N TRP A 800 -22.98 -31.26 -16.27
CA TRP A 800 -23.12 -30.01 -15.52
C TRP A 800 -21.81 -29.20 -15.58
N ARG A 801 -21.91 -27.92 -15.92
CA ARG A 801 -20.78 -26.99 -15.98
C ARG A 801 -20.68 -26.21 -14.68
N GLU A 802 -19.47 -26.13 -14.14
CA GLU A 802 -19.17 -25.21 -13.04
C GLU A 802 -19.52 -23.76 -13.44
N HIS A 803 -20.00 -22.96 -12.48
CA HIS A 803 -20.38 -21.54 -12.61
C HIS A 803 -21.60 -21.28 -13.51
N VAL A 804 -22.25 -22.33 -14.03
CA VAL A 804 -23.51 -22.23 -14.78
C VAL A 804 -24.56 -23.16 -14.18
N ASP A 805 -24.27 -24.45 -14.11
CA ASP A 805 -25.20 -25.48 -13.64
C ASP A 805 -24.90 -25.90 -12.18
N LEU A 806 -23.66 -25.74 -11.72
CA LEU A 806 -23.28 -25.94 -10.31
C LEU A 806 -22.18 -24.99 -9.84
N MET A 807 -22.04 -24.86 -8.53
CA MET A 807 -21.07 -23.97 -7.89
C MET A 807 -20.46 -24.61 -6.64
N VAL A 808 -19.13 -24.82 -6.64
CA VAL A 808 -18.43 -25.44 -5.50
C VAL A 808 -18.21 -24.41 -4.38
N PHE A 809 -18.92 -24.56 -3.27
CA PHE A 809 -18.70 -23.79 -2.04
C PHE A 809 -18.15 -24.73 -0.97
N GLN A 810 -16.84 -24.97 -1.01
CA GLN A 810 -16.25 -26.03 -0.19
C GLN A 810 -16.37 -25.65 1.30
N PRO A 811 -16.97 -26.51 2.14
CA PRO A 811 -17.18 -26.17 3.54
C PRO A 811 -15.86 -26.07 4.30
N ILE A 812 -15.85 -25.23 5.33
CA ILE A 812 -14.69 -25.12 6.22
C ILE A 812 -14.58 -26.41 7.03
N HIS A 813 -13.34 -26.91 7.15
CA HIS A 813 -13.01 -27.90 8.15
C HIS A 813 -13.02 -27.18 9.50
N GLU A 814 -13.84 -27.64 10.45
CA GLU A 814 -13.42 -27.54 11.85
C GLU A 814 -12.03 -28.18 11.90
N GLU A 815 -10.99 -27.40 12.17
CA GLU A 815 -9.65 -27.95 12.28
C GLU A 815 -9.62 -28.95 13.43
N GLU A 816 -8.69 -29.92 13.38
CA GLU A 816 -8.45 -30.81 14.52
C GLU A 816 -8.14 -30.03 15.82
N GLN A 817 -7.67 -28.79 15.70
CA GLN A 817 -7.52 -27.84 16.80
C GLN A 817 -8.86 -27.55 17.52
N VAL A 818 -9.97 -27.35 16.80
CA VAL A 818 -11.30 -27.07 17.36
C VAL A 818 -11.80 -28.24 18.21
N PHE A 819 -11.48 -29.47 17.81
CA PHE A 819 -11.75 -30.67 18.60
C PHE A 819 -10.91 -30.69 19.88
N VAL A 820 -9.60 -30.43 19.76
CA VAL A 820 -8.63 -30.44 20.87
C VAL A 820 -8.93 -29.36 21.91
N ASP A 821 -9.19 -28.12 21.50
CA ASP A 821 -9.41 -27.00 22.42
C ASP A 821 -10.66 -27.20 23.29
N TYR A 822 -11.76 -27.65 22.67
CA TYR A 822 -13.00 -27.96 23.39
C TYR A 822 -12.85 -29.19 24.30
N ALA A 823 -12.07 -30.20 23.88
CA ALA A 823 -11.72 -31.33 24.75
C ALA A 823 -10.85 -30.89 25.94
N ILE A 824 -9.90 -29.96 25.76
CA ILE A 824 -9.10 -29.37 26.84
C ILE A 824 -9.99 -28.62 27.85
N GLU A 825 -11.02 -27.89 27.39
CA GLU A 825 -12.01 -27.29 28.28
C GLU A 825 -12.78 -28.34 29.09
N LEU A 826 -13.28 -29.38 28.45
CA LEU A 826 -14.05 -30.44 29.12
C LEU A 826 -13.20 -31.24 30.11
N VAL A 827 -11.95 -31.55 29.77
CA VAL A 827 -10.99 -32.23 30.67
C VAL A 827 -10.66 -31.36 31.89
N LYS A 828 -10.54 -30.03 31.74
CA LYS A 828 -10.37 -29.11 32.89
C LYS A 828 -11.63 -29.03 33.78
N LYS A 829 -12.82 -29.10 33.19
CA LYS A 829 -14.11 -29.17 33.91
C LYS A 829 -14.22 -30.49 34.69
N ALA A 830 -13.99 -31.62 34.02
CA ALA A 830 -13.93 -32.95 34.62
C ALA A 830 -12.89 -33.07 35.75
N GLY A 831 -11.68 -32.53 35.56
CA GLY A 831 -10.64 -32.53 36.59
C GLY A 831 -10.98 -31.71 37.84
N THR A 832 -11.98 -30.83 37.78
CA THR A 832 -12.52 -30.21 38.99
C THR A 832 -13.41 -31.18 39.78
N VAL A 833 -14.20 -32.02 39.11
CA VAL A 833 -14.95 -33.13 39.74
C VAL A 833 -14.00 -34.12 40.40
N VAL A 834 -12.99 -34.61 39.68
CA VAL A 834 -11.98 -35.54 40.21
C VAL A 834 -11.28 -34.96 41.44
N ARG A 835 -10.83 -33.70 41.39
CA ARG A 835 -10.15 -33.07 42.53
C ARG A 835 -11.06 -32.96 43.75
N THR A 836 -12.31 -32.52 43.59
CA THR A 836 -13.26 -32.45 44.72
C THR A 836 -13.56 -33.83 45.31
N ALA A 837 -13.68 -34.87 44.48
CA ALA A 837 -13.87 -36.24 44.95
C ALA A 837 -12.60 -36.85 45.58
N PHE A 838 -11.40 -36.40 45.17
CA PHE A 838 -10.11 -36.76 45.79
C PHE A 838 -9.90 -36.07 47.15
N GLU A 839 -10.39 -34.84 47.30
CA GLU A 839 -10.33 -34.05 48.55
C GLU A 839 -11.40 -34.47 49.57
N SER A 840 -12.40 -35.27 49.17
CA SER A 840 -13.45 -35.79 50.05
C SER A 840 -12.93 -36.79 51.10
N ALA A 841 -13.49 -36.74 52.31
CA ALA A 841 -13.24 -37.69 53.39
C ALA A 841 -13.99 -39.03 53.20
N GLU A 842 -15.07 -39.04 52.42
CA GLU A 842 -15.84 -40.23 52.05
C GLU A 842 -15.74 -40.47 50.54
N SER A 843 -15.58 -41.74 50.15
CA SER A 843 -15.69 -42.19 48.76
C SER A 843 -16.26 -43.61 48.74
N LYS A 844 -17.30 -43.84 47.93
CA LYS A 844 -17.70 -45.21 47.61
C LYS A 844 -16.68 -45.84 46.67
N VAL A 845 -16.26 -47.05 47.03
CA VAL A 845 -15.35 -47.88 46.26
C VAL A 845 -16.01 -49.23 46.07
N ASP A 846 -16.30 -49.57 44.82
CA ASP A 846 -16.76 -50.89 44.41
C ASP A 846 -15.64 -51.60 43.62
N THR A 847 -15.86 -52.88 43.27
CA THR A 847 -14.89 -53.70 42.52
C THR A 847 -15.48 -54.09 41.16
N LYS A 848 -14.67 -54.04 40.09
CA LYS A 848 -15.10 -54.44 38.73
C LYS A 848 -14.91 -55.96 38.54
N SER A 849 -13.80 -56.42 37.95
CA SER A 849 -13.55 -57.85 37.67
C SER A 849 -12.87 -58.62 38.81
N SER A 850 -12.23 -57.92 39.76
CA SER A 850 -11.43 -58.54 40.83
C SER A 850 -11.23 -57.60 42.04
N ASN A 851 -10.77 -58.14 43.17
CA ASN A 851 -10.41 -57.33 44.35
C ASN A 851 -9.23 -56.34 44.12
N THR A 852 -8.59 -56.39 42.96
CA THR A 852 -7.49 -55.49 42.54
C THR A 852 -7.92 -54.49 41.44
N ASP A 853 -9.19 -54.51 41.07
CA ASP A 853 -9.78 -53.76 39.96
C ASP A 853 -10.99 -52.99 40.51
N LEU A 854 -10.83 -51.66 40.63
CA LEU A 854 -11.66 -50.80 41.47
C LEU A 854 -12.41 -49.77 40.64
N VAL A 855 -13.59 -49.35 41.11
CA VAL A 855 -14.40 -48.28 40.51
C VAL A 855 -14.97 -47.36 41.59
N THR A 856 -15.19 -46.09 41.25
CA THR A 856 -15.94 -45.15 42.09
C THR A 856 -17.05 -44.47 41.27
N GLU A 857 -17.99 -43.84 41.97
CA GLU A 857 -19.02 -43.00 41.33
C GLU A 857 -18.42 -41.77 40.59
N THR A 858 -17.16 -41.43 40.86
CA THR A 858 -16.41 -40.35 40.20
C THR A 858 -16.11 -40.68 38.74
N ASP A 859 -15.68 -41.91 38.47
CA ASP A 859 -15.24 -42.39 37.15
C ASP A 859 -16.41 -42.28 36.16
N GLN A 860 -17.56 -42.81 36.55
CA GLN A 860 -18.82 -42.76 35.81
C GLN A 860 -19.34 -41.33 35.62
N ALA A 861 -19.18 -40.46 36.63
CA ALA A 861 -19.58 -39.06 36.53
C ALA A 861 -18.68 -38.27 35.55
N VAL A 862 -17.37 -38.55 35.54
CA VAL A 862 -16.39 -37.93 34.64
C VAL A 862 -16.59 -38.39 33.20
N GLU A 863 -16.68 -39.70 32.96
CA GLU A 863 -16.88 -40.21 31.59
C GLU A 863 -18.18 -39.66 31.00
N LYS A 864 -19.27 -39.69 31.78
CA LYS A 864 -20.56 -39.14 31.36
C LYS A 864 -20.50 -37.64 31.05
N LEU A 865 -19.74 -36.84 31.80
CA LEU A 865 -19.51 -35.42 31.52
C LEU A 865 -18.78 -35.22 30.20
N LEU A 866 -17.68 -35.96 29.99
CA LEU A 866 -16.87 -35.89 28.78
C LEU A 866 -17.66 -36.34 27.54
N ILE A 867 -18.29 -37.51 27.58
CA ILE A 867 -19.10 -38.04 26.47
C ILE A 867 -20.27 -37.11 26.16
N ALA A 868 -20.99 -36.58 27.15
CA ALA A 868 -22.13 -35.70 26.92
C ALA A 868 -21.71 -34.39 26.20
N GLY A 869 -20.70 -33.68 26.71
CA GLY A 869 -20.26 -32.42 26.10
C GLY A 869 -19.65 -32.63 24.71
N LEU A 870 -18.84 -33.68 24.52
CA LEU A 870 -18.27 -34.02 23.22
C LEU A 870 -19.37 -34.45 22.22
N SER A 871 -20.43 -35.14 22.66
CA SER A 871 -21.57 -35.52 21.81
C SER A 871 -22.42 -34.32 21.40
N GLU A 872 -22.66 -33.38 22.33
CA GLU A 872 -23.40 -32.14 22.08
C GLU A 872 -22.69 -31.27 21.03
N LYS A 873 -21.37 -31.09 21.18
CA LYS A 873 -20.57 -30.28 20.25
C LYS A 873 -20.27 -30.98 18.92
N PHE A 874 -19.97 -32.28 18.95
CA PHE A 874 -19.43 -33.04 17.81
C PHE A 874 -20.35 -34.18 17.39
N THR A 875 -21.58 -33.81 17.00
CA THR A 875 -22.60 -34.73 16.48
C THR A 875 -22.06 -35.66 15.38
N GLY A 876 -22.11 -36.97 15.63
CA GLY A 876 -21.61 -38.01 14.72
C GLY A 876 -20.23 -38.58 15.08
N HIS A 877 -19.53 -38.05 16.09
CA HIS A 877 -18.35 -38.71 16.66
C HIS A 877 -18.77 -39.96 17.47
N ARG A 878 -17.84 -40.90 17.61
CA ARG A 878 -17.99 -42.12 18.41
C ARG A 878 -17.16 -42.06 19.70
N PHE A 879 -17.41 -43.00 20.61
CA PHE A 879 -16.82 -43.04 21.95
C PHE A 879 -16.42 -44.47 22.31
N ILE A 880 -15.24 -44.61 22.91
CA ILE A 880 -14.76 -45.82 23.58
C ILE A 880 -14.32 -45.35 24.97
N GLY A 881 -15.19 -45.54 25.96
CA GLY A 881 -14.94 -45.19 27.36
C GLY A 881 -14.88 -46.44 28.23
N GLU A 882 -13.98 -46.48 29.21
CA GLU A 882 -13.81 -47.59 30.13
C GLU A 882 -15.14 -47.99 30.80
N GLU A 883 -15.83 -47.04 31.42
CA GLU A 883 -17.04 -47.30 32.21
C GLU A 883 -18.23 -47.65 31.31
N SER A 884 -18.30 -47.09 30.10
CA SER A 884 -19.25 -47.53 29.07
C SER A 884 -19.02 -48.99 28.67
N VAL A 885 -17.76 -49.40 28.45
CA VAL A 885 -17.41 -50.79 28.08
C VAL A 885 -17.65 -51.76 29.24
N ALA A 886 -17.30 -51.39 30.47
CA ALA A 886 -17.65 -52.13 31.68
C ALA A 886 -19.17 -52.25 31.88
N GLY A 887 -19.92 -51.21 31.50
CA GLY A 887 -21.38 -51.19 31.42
C GLY A 887 -22.00 -51.99 30.25
N GLY A 888 -21.17 -52.66 29.42
CA GLY A 888 -21.61 -53.53 28.33
C GLY A 888 -21.73 -52.87 26.96
N ALA A 889 -21.20 -51.65 26.78
CA ALA A 889 -21.06 -51.05 25.45
C ALA A 889 -20.05 -51.84 24.59
N LYS A 890 -20.31 -51.89 23.27
CA LYS A 890 -19.39 -52.52 22.31
C LYS A 890 -18.35 -51.52 21.82
N ILE A 891 -17.11 -52.00 21.65
CA ILE A 891 -16.02 -51.23 21.05
C ILE A 891 -16.23 -51.18 19.53
N GLU A 892 -16.73 -50.05 19.02
CA GLU A 892 -16.95 -49.84 17.58
C GLU A 892 -15.73 -49.16 16.92
N TRP A 893 -14.64 -49.92 16.74
CA TRP A 893 -13.41 -49.40 16.12
C TRP A 893 -13.59 -49.18 14.60
N THR A 894 -14.06 -47.99 14.24
CA THR A 894 -14.45 -47.58 12.89
C THR A 894 -13.62 -46.40 12.39
N ASP A 895 -13.80 -46.01 11.12
CA ASP A 895 -13.06 -44.89 10.52
C ASP A 895 -13.60 -43.50 10.95
N ALA A 896 -14.73 -43.47 11.66
CA ALA A 896 -15.33 -42.25 12.19
C ALA A 896 -14.42 -41.60 13.25
N PRO A 897 -14.48 -40.27 13.44
CA PRO A 897 -13.84 -39.60 14.56
C PRO A 897 -14.30 -40.22 15.88
N THR A 898 -13.37 -40.80 16.63
CA THR A 898 -13.64 -41.61 17.82
C THR A 898 -12.83 -41.08 18.98
N TRP A 899 -13.51 -40.70 20.06
CA TRP A 899 -12.89 -40.31 21.32
C TRP A 899 -12.67 -41.55 22.18
N ILE A 900 -11.42 -41.78 22.60
CA ILE A 900 -11.05 -42.88 23.50
C ILE A 900 -10.76 -42.25 24.86
N ILE A 901 -11.47 -42.67 25.90
CA ILE A 901 -11.56 -41.97 27.18
C ILE A 901 -11.26 -42.91 28.34
N ASP A 902 -10.30 -42.52 29.18
CA ASP A 902 -10.17 -43.00 30.55
C ASP A 902 -10.61 -41.85 31.48
N PRO A 903 -11.62 -42.07 32.35
CA PRO A 903 -12.04 -41.04 33.29
C PRO A 903 -11.02 -40.78 34.43
N ILE A 904 -10.35 -41.81 34.97
CA ILE A 904 -9.37 -41.72 36.07
C ILE A 904 -8.35 -42.89 36.00
N ASP A 905 -7.37 -42.78 35.10
CA ASP A 905 -6.23 -43.70 35.03
C ASP A 905 -5.51 -43.70 36.39
N GLY A 906 -5.35 -44.89 36.95
CA GLY A 906 -4.89 -45.08 38.32
C GLY A 906 -6.02 -44.97 39.36
N THR A 907 -7.20 -45.56 39.13
CA THR A 907 -8.31 -45.59 40.10
C THR A 907 -7.86 -46.10 41.49
N THR A 908 -6.94 -47.08 41.55
CA THR A 908 -6.30 -47.52 42.80
C THR A 908 -5.54 -46.39 43.52
N ASN A 909 -4.81 -45.54 42.79
CA ASN A 909 -4.17 -44.36 43.35
C ASN A 909 -5.20 -43.32 43.82
N PHE A 910 -6.28 -43.11 43.06
CA PHE A 910 -7.39 -42.22 43.45
C PHE A 910 -8.04 -42.63 44.77
N VAL A 911 -8.31 -43.93 44.95
CA VAL A 911 -8.84 -44.53 46.18
C VAL A 911 -7.85 -44.37 47.34
N HIS A 912 -6.57 -44.65 47.12
CA HIS A 912 -5.53 -44.52 48.16
C HIS A 912 -4.99 -43.10 48.37
N ARG A 913 -5.60 -42.08 47.73
CA ARG A 913 -5.19 -40.66 47.79
C ARG A 913 -3.72 -40.41 47.39
N ILE A 914 -3.21 -41.22 46.46
CA ILE A 914 -1.90 -41.05 45.82
C ILE A 914 -2.08 -40.07 44.64
N PRO A 915 -1.34 -38.95 44.55
CA PRO A 915 -1.57 -37.88 43.58
C PRO A 915 -1.04 -38.18 42.17
N MET A 916 -0.98 -39.46 41.77
CA MET A 916 -0.46 -39.95 40.48
C MET A 916 -1.62 -40.58 39.69
N ILE A 917 -2.52 -39.73 39.21
CA ILE A 917 -3.73 -40.11 38.46
C ILE A 917 -3.88 -39.21 37.23
N ALA A 918 -4.60 -39.66 36.21
CA ALA A 918 -4.86 -38.84 35.03
C ALA A 918 -6.27 -39.03 34.44
N ILE A 919 -6.82 -37.97 33.89
CA ILE A 919 -7.92 -38.05 32.92
C ILE A 919 -7.28 -38.17 31.54
N CYS A 920 -7.61 -39.20 30.76
CA CYS A 920 -7.02 -39.43 29.44
C CYS A 920 -8.10 -39.30 28.36
N VAL A 921 -7.85 -38.45 27.35
CA VAL A 921 -8.74 -38.26 26.19
C VAL A 921 -7.91 -38.30 24.91
N GLY A 922 -8.00 -39.41 24.20
CA GLY A 922 -7.41 -39.61 22.88
C GLY A 922 -8.44 -39.34 21.78
N LEU A 923 -8.00 -38.77 20.66
CA LEU A 923 -8.80 -38.59 19.46
C LEU A 923 -8.22 -39.46 18.33
N ALA A 924 -9.03 -40.39 17.82
CA ALA A 924 -8.74 -41.15 16.61
C ALA A 924 -9.60 -40.67 15.43
N ILE A 925 -9.04 -40.65 14.22
CA ILE A 925 -9.77 -40.39 12.96
C ILE A 925 -9.24 -41.38 11.92
N LYS A 926 -10.10 -42.08 11.17
CA LYS A 926 -9.69 -43.17 10.26
C LYS A 926 -8.77 -44.20 10.93
N LYS A 927 -9.09 -44.57 12.18
CA LYS A 927 -8.31 -45.46 13.07
C LYS A 927 -6.87 -45.01 13.38
N GLN A 928 -6.46 -43.81 12.96
CA GLN A 928 -5.18 -43.20 13.33
C GLN A 928 -5.38 -42.27 14.53
N LEU A 929 -4.53 -42.39 15.54
CA LEU A 929 -4.48 -41.43 16.65
C LEU A 929 -3.99 -40.07 16.12
N ARG A 930 -4.69 -38.98 16.49
CA ARG A 930 -4.48 -37.62 15.99
C ARG A 930 -4.07 -36.64 17.09
N ALA A 931 -4.66 -36.77 18.27
CA ALA A 931 -4.35 -35.96 19.43
C ALA A 931 -4.56 -36.76 20.72
N GLY A 932 -3.86 -36.36 21.78
CA GLY A 932 -3.97 -36.95 23.11
C GLY A 932 -3.81 -35.91 24.21
N ILE A 933 -4.74 -35.93 25.17
CA ILE A 933 -4.72 -35.11 26.38
C ILE A 933 -4.59 -36.06 27.57
N VAL A 934 -3.61 -35.82 28.44
CA VAL A 934 -3.44 -36.54 29.72
C VAL A 934 -3.34 -35.48 30.81
N TYR A 935 -4.33 -35.39 31.70
CA TYR A 935 -4.42 -34.34 32.72
C TYR A 935 -4.44 -34.92 34.13
N ASN A 936 -3.42 -34.61 34.93
CA ASN A 936 -3.44 -34.85 36.37
C ASN A 936 -4.09 -33.64 37.08
N PRO A 937 -5.31 -33.77 37.63
CA PRO A 937 -6.04 -32.65 38.23
C PRO A 937 -5.52 -32.22 39.61
N ILE A 938 -4.68 -33.05 40.23
CA ILE A 938 -4.13 -32.86 41.58
C ILE A 938 -2.82 -32.08 41.49
N THR A 939 -1.87 -32.52 40.65
CA THR A 939 -0.63 -31.76 40.35
C THR A 939 -0.88 -30.58 39.41
N ARG A 940 -2.03 -30.55 38.74
CA ARG A 940 -2.41 -29.59 37.69
C ARG A 940 -1.46 -29.61 36.49
N GLU A 941 -0.94 -30.78 36.15
CA GLU A 941 -0.16 -31.02 34.94
C GLU A 941 -1.04 -31.53 33.81
N LEU A 942 -1.24 -30.70 32.78
CA LEU A 942 -1.88 -31.06 31.52
C LEU A 942 -0.81 -31.32 30.48
N TYR A 943 -0.70 -32.58 30.05
CA TYR A 943 0.13 -33.01 28.94
C TYR A 943 -0.75 -33.07 27.67
N LEU A 944 -0.24 -32.52 26.57
CA LEU A 944 -0.91 -32.46 25.28
C LEU A 944 0.05 -32.90 24.18
N GLY A 945 -0.43 -33.69 23.23
CA GLY A 945 0.26 -33.99 21.98
C GLY A 945 -0.75 -33.99 20.82
N GLN A 946 -0.36 -33.44 19.68
CA GLN A 946 -1.15 -33.50 18.44
C GLN A 946 -0.20 -33.74 17.26
N VAL A 947 -0.57 -34.67 16.38
CA VAL A 947 0.29 -35.15 15.28
C VAL A 947 0.79 -33.99 14.41
N GLY A 948 2.12 -33.84 14.33
CA GLY A 948 2.80 -32.79 13.58
C GLY A 948 2.87 -31.41 14.28
N LYS A 949 2.51 -31.31 15.56
CA LYS A 949 2.56 -30.05 16.34
C LYS A 949 3.46 -30.11 17.57
N GLY A 950 3.98 -31.27 17.93
CA GLY A 950 4.80 -31.49 19.12
C GLY A 950 4.01 -31.78 20.40
N ALA A 951 4.73 -32.18 21.44
CA ALA A 951 4.18 -32.46 22.76
C ALA A 951 4.52 -31.35 23.77
N PHE A 952 3.59 -31.06 24.67
CA PHE A 952 3.66 -29.98 25.64
C PHE A 952 3.19 -30.42 27.03
N LYS A 953 3.75 -29.83 28.09
CA LYS A 953 3.23 -29.86 29.47
C LYS A 953 2.91 -28.44 29.92
N ASN A 954 1.64 -28.17 30.27
CA ASN A 954 1.16 -26.84 30.65
C ASN A 954 1.56 -25.73 29.66
N GLY A 955 1.58 -26.04 28.36
CA GLY A 955 1.97 -25.12 27.28
C GLY A 955 3.48 -25.05 26.99
N PHE A 956 4.34 -25.63 27.82
CA PHE A 956 5.79 -25.69 27.58
C PHE A 956 6.16 -26.96 26.81
N PRO A 957 6.98 -26.89 25.75
CA PRO A 957 7.32 -28.07 24.95
C PRO A 957 8.16 -29.08 25.74
N ILE A 958 7.84 -30.36 25.61
CA ILE A 958 8.57 -31.48 26.23
C ILE A 958 9.28 -32.33 25.17
N ARG A 959 10.30 -33.08 25.58
CA ARG A 959 11.08 -33.98 24.72
C ARG A 959 11.48 -35.24 25.46
N ALA A 960 11.44 -36.37 24.77
CA ALA A 960 11.84 -37.66 25.32
C ALA A 960 13.38 -37.75 25.50
N SER A 961 13.82 -38.70 26.33
CA SER A 961 15.25 -38.92 26.58
C SER A 961 15.97 -39.44 25.34
N LYS A 962 17.13 -38.86 25.01
CA LYS A 962 18.00 -39.34 23.92
C LYS A 962 18.90 -40.52 24.30
N ASN A 963 18.63 -41.19 25.43
CA ASN A 963 19.39 -42.37 25.82
C ASN A 963 19.09 -43.57 24.91
N GLN A 964 20.15 -44.23 24.44
CA GLN A 964 20.09 -45.43 23.58
C GLN A 964 20.55 -46.70 24.30
N LEU A 965 20.94 -46.63 25.59
CA LEU A 965 21.57 -47.73 26.32
C LEU A 965 20.74 -48.16 27.53
N LEU A 966 20.33 -49.44 27.57
CA LEU A 966 19.65 -50.05 28.73
C LEU A 966 20.45 -49.82 30.02
N SER A 967 21.77 -49.97 29.98
CA SER A 967 22.68 -49.78 31.13
C SER A 967 22.73 -48.35 31.70
N LYS A 968 22.04 -47.38 31.07
CA LYS A 968 21.83 -46.03 31.59
C LYS A 968 20.37 -45.72 31.88
N ALA A 969 19.43 -46.52 31.38
CA ALA A 969 18.00 -46.23 31.35
C ALA A 969 17.32 -46.38 32.72
N VAL A 970 16.42 -45.46 33.04
CA VAL A 970 15.41 -45.59 34.10
C VAL A 970 14.09 -46.02 33.46
N LEU A 971 13.54 -47.15 33.86
CA LEU A 971 12.32 -47.71 33.26
C LEU A 971 11.11 -47.54 34.19
N CYS A 972 10.00 -47.08 33.63
CA CYS A 972 8.68 -47.21 34.22
C CYS A 972 8.13 -48.63 34.03
N GLN A 973 7.39 -49.14 35.02
CA GLN A 973 6.83 -50.48 35.05
C GLN A 973 5.49 -50.50 35.76
N SER A 974 4.78 -51.61 35.54
CA SER A 974 3.64 -52.10 36.30
C SER A 974 3.79 -53.63 36.42
N LEU A 975 3.12 -54.22 37.40
CA LEU A 975 3.03 -55.67 37.56
C LEU A 975 1.79 -56.27 36.89
N GLY A 976 0.90 -55.45 36.30
CA GLY A 976 -0.29 -55.89 35.57
C GLY A 976 -1.11 -56.95 36.30
N LEU A 977 -1.35 -56.77 37.61
CA LEU A 977 -1.84 -57.86 38.48
C LEU A 977 -3.24 -58.37 38.11
N HIS A 978 -4.04 -57.57 37.40
CA HIS A 978 -5.31 -57.97 36.81
C HIS A 978 -5.18 -59.13 35.82
N ASN A 979 -4.05 -59.23 35.09
CA ASN A 979 -3.77 -60.35 34.18
C ASN A 979 -3.74 -61.72 34.87
N ARG A 980 -3.60 -61.77 36.20
CA ARG A 980 -3.71 -63.00 36.98
C ARG A 980 -5.12 -63.62 36.90
N VAL A 981 -6.16 -62.85 36.58
CA VAL A 981 -7.52 -63.36 36.31
C VAL A 981 -7.54 -64.24 35.05
N GLN A 982 -6.82 -63.83 34.00
CA GLN A 982 -6.79 -64.54 32.71
C GLN A 982 -5.73 -65.66 32.67
N PHE A 983 -4.55 -65.44 33.25
CA PHE A 983 -3.40 -66.33 33.10
C PHE A 983 -2.97 -67.06 34.39
N GLY A 984 -3.59 -66.75 35.53
CA GLY A 984 -3.21 -67.32 36.83
C GLY A 984 -1.76 -67.00 37.22
N ASP A 985 -1.14 -67.89 38.00
CA ASP A 985 0.21 -67.66 38.53
C ASP A 985 1.32 -67.63 37.45
N ARG A 986 1.05 -68.17 36.24
CA ARG A 986 1.94 -68.03 35.06
C ARG A 986 2.22 -66.56 34.71
N TRP A 987 1.28 -65.65 34.99
CA TRP A 987 1.53 -64.21 34.81
C TRP A 987 2.63 -63.71 35.76
N LEU A 988 2.64 -64.18 37.01
CA LEU A 988 3.64 -63.78 38.01
C LEU A 988 5.03 -64.26 37.63
N ASP A 989 5.16 -65.46 37.07
CA ASP A 989 6.43 -65.99 36.54
C ASP A 989 6.97 -65.12 35.40
N ILE A 990 6.11 -64.70 34.47
CA ILE A 990 6.50 -63.89 33.31
C ILE A 990 6.84 -62.45 33.72
N ALA A 991 6.05 -61.82 34.59
CA ALA A 991 6.34 -60.49 35.12
C ALA A 991 7.68 -60.46 35.90
N GLN A 992 7.94 -61.49 36.72
CA GLN A 992 9.22 -61.64 37.42
C GLN A 992 10.39 -61.94 36.46
N SER A 993 10.18 -62.73 35.41
CA SER A 993 11.17 -63.01 34.37
C SER A 993 11.56 -61.73 33.63
N ASN A 994 10.59 -60.91 33.23
CA ASN A 994 10.82 -59.67 32.52
C ASN A 994 11.63 -58.66 33.37
N MET A 995 11.20 -58.44 34.62
CA MET A 995 11.93 -57.60 35.57
C MET A 995 13.36 -58.11 35.81
N ARG A 996 13.54 -59.44 35.95
CA ARG A 996 14.86 -60.08 36.10
C ARG A 996 15.74 -59.84 34.88
N ASN A 997 15.22 -60.01 33.67
CA ASN A 997 15.97 -59.85 32.43
C ASN A 997 16.44 -58.39 32.25
N GLN A 998 15.59 -57.42 32.57
CA GLN A 998 15.92 -55.99 32.53
C GLN A 998 17.02 -55.63 33.55
N VAL A 999 16.97 -56.20 34.77
CA VAL A 999 18.05 -56.07 35.76
C VAL A 999 19.35 -56.71 35.25
N MET A 1000 19.29 -57.89 34.62
CA MET A 1000 20.46 -58.56 34.04
C MET A 1000 21.04 -57.81 32.83
N ALA A 1001 20.22 -57.06 32.09
CA ALA A 1001 20.65 -56.12 31.05
C ALA A 1001 21.24 -54.80 31.61
N GLY A 1002 21.30 -54.65 32.93
CA GLY A 1002 22.00 -53.56 33.62
C GLY A 1002 21.21 -52.28 33.80
N VAL A 1003 19.88 -52.31 33.66
CA VAL A 1003 18.99 -51.13 33.80
C VAL A 1003 19.27 -50.35 35.09
N ARG A 1004 19.40 -49.01 34.97
CA ARG A 1004 19.82 -48.10 36.07
C ARG A 1004 18.83 -48.11 37.24
N GLY A 1005 17.55 -48.35 36.97
CA GLY A 1005 16.55 -48.55 38.00
C GLY A 1005 15.12 -48.49 37.47
N HIS A 1006 14.18 -48.90 38.31
CA HIS A 1006 12.76 -49.00 37.98
C HIS A 1006 11.93 -47.96 38.73
N ARG A 1007 10.80 -47.57 38.14
CA ARG A 1007 9.74 -46.71 38.71
C ARG A 1007 8.39 -47.35 38.42
N SER A 1008 7.41 -47.07 39.26
CA SER A 1008 6.00 -47.42 39.01
C SER A 1008 5.17 -46.30 39.61
N PHE A 1009 4.47 -45.54 38.78
CA PHE A 1009 3.62 -44.44 39.24
C PHE A 1009 2.18 -44.86 39.54
N GLY A 1010 1.77 -46.09 39.18
CA GLY A 1010 0.42 -46.62 39.45
C GLY A 1010 -0.68 -46.13 38.50
N SER A 1011 -0.28 -45.53 37.37
CA SER A 1011 -1.13 -45.16 36.24
C SER A 1011 -0.32 -45.35 34.95
N ALA A 1012 -0.97 -45.83 33.89
CA ALA A 1012 -0.32 -46.14 32.62
C ALA A 1012 0.09 -44.88 31.85
N ALA A 1013 -0.81 -43.90 31.77
CA ALA A 1013 -0.54 -42.63 31.11
C ALA A 1013 0.47 -41.78 31.88
N ILE A 1014 0.48 -41.78 33.22
CA ILE A 1014 1.53 -41.12 34.00
C ILE A 1014 2.90 -41.78 33.74
N ASN A 1015 2.97 -43.12 33.71
CA ASN A 1015 4.19 -43.84 33.31
C ASN A 1015 4.67 -43.42 31.89
N MET A 1016 3.76 -43.30 30.92
CA MET A 1016 4.11 -42.91 29.54
C MET A 1016 4.51 -41.43 29.39
N VAL A 1017 3.81 -40.48 30.01
CA VAL A 1017 4.20 -39.05 29.90
C VAL A 1017 5.49 -38.73 30.65
N MET A 1018 5.88 -39.55 31.63
CA MET A 1018 7.22 -39.51 32.24
C MET A 1018 8.33 -39.87 31.24
N VAL A 1019 8.06 -40.76 30.28
CA VAL A 1019 8.94 -41.02 29.13
C VAL A 1019 8.91 -39.86 28.13
N ALA A 1020 7.73 -39.32 27.83
CA ALA A 1020 7.57 -38.17 26.92
C ALA A 1020 8.31 -36.91 27.40
N GLN A 1021 8.40 -36.67 28.71
CA GLN A 1021 9.20 -35.56 29.27
C GLN A 1021 10.64 -35.95 29.64
N GLY A 1022 11.11 -37.12 29.21
CA GLY A 1022 12.50 -37.58 29.41
C GLY A 1022 12.91 -37.80 30.87
N SER A 1023 11.95 -37.92 31.79
CA SER A 1023 12.19 -38.22 33.22
C SER A 1023 12.32 -39.72 33.48
N CYS A 1024 11.85 -40.54 32.55
CA CYS A 1024 12.21 -41.96 32.39
C CYS A 1024 12.58 -42.19 30.93
N ASP A 1025 13.30 -43.28 30.65
CA ASP A 1025 13.81 -43.60 29.32
C ASP A 1025 12.93 -44.60 28.56
N GLY A 1026 12.07 -45.35 29.25
CA GLY A 1026 11.08 -46.23 28.63
C GLY A 1026 10.09 -46.84 29.63
N TYR A 1027 9.06 -47.50 29.09
CA TYR A 1027 7.96 -48.16 29.80
C TYR A 1027 7.47 -49.36 28.98
N VAL A 1028 6.98 -50.40 29.66
CA VAL A 1028 6.35 -51.55 29.01
C VAL A 1028 5.27 -52.15 29.90
N GLU A 1029 4.13 -52.48 29.30
CA GLU A 1029 3.04 -53.20 29.96
C GLU A 1029 2.25 -54.06 28.97
N TYR A 1030 1.67 -55.15 29.48
CA TYR A 1030 0.76 -56.04 28.77
C TYR A 1030 -0.53 -56.13 29.57
N GLY A 1031 -1.67 -56.30 28.90
CA GLY A 1031 -3.00 -56.26 29.51
C GLY A 1031 -3.55 -54.85 29.73
N ILE A 1032 -2.87 -53.79 29.26
CA ILE A 1032 -3.46 -52.44 29.19
C ILE A 1032 -4.65 -52.42 28.23
N HIS A 1033 -5.51 -51.42 28.34
CA HIS A 1033 -6.65 -51.18 27.46
C HIS A 1033 -6.37 -50.01 26.49
N ALA A 1034 -7.19 -49.87 25.45
CA ALA A 1034 -7.04 -48.80 24.46
C ALA A 1034 -7.10 -47.38 25.08
N TRP A 1035 -7.87 -47.18 26.15
CA TRP A 1035 -8.00 -45.88 26.83
C TRP A 1035 -6.74 -45.47 27.61
N ASP A 1036 -6.10 -46.43 28.29
CA ASP A 1036 -4.81 -46.27 28.98
C ASP A 1036 -3.73 -45.63 28.08
N VAL A 1037 -3.70 -46.05 26.80
CA VAL A 1037 -2.57 -45.78 25.88
C VAL A 1037 -2.90 -44.79 24.75
N ALA A 1038 -4.15 -44.63 24.32
CA ALA A 1038 -4.50 -43.84 23.15
C ALA A 1038 -4.06 -42.37 23.25
N ALA A 1039 -4.29 -41.72 24.40
CA ALA A 1039 -3.86 -40.36 24.64
C ALA A 1039 -2.33 -40.23 24.79
N PRO A 1040 -1.66 -40.93 25.73
CA PRO A 1040 -0.23 -40.77 25.95
C PRO A 1040 0.64 -41.28 24.79
N ALA A 1041 0.18 -42.21 23.94
CA ALA A 1041 0.95 -42.64 22.77
C ALA A 1041 1.27 -41.48 21.82
N VAL A 1042 0.30 -40.59 21.55
CA VAL A 1042 0.52 -39.38 20.74
C VAL A 1042 1.51 -38.43 21.44
N ILE A 1043 1.42 -38.31 22.77
CA ILE A 1043 2.30 -37.44 23.56
C ILE A 1043 3.75 -37.94 23.53
N VAL A 1044 3.99 -39.25 23.60
CA VAL A 1044 5.34 -39.84 23.51
C VAL A 1044 5.92 -39.66 22.10
N THR A 1045 5.15 -39.94 21.04
CA THR A 1045 5.65 -39.80 19.66
C THR A 1045 5.93 -38.34 19.29
N GLU A 1046 5.05 -37.40 19.66
CA GLU A 1046 5.25 -35.97 19.39
C GLU A 1046 6.31 -35.32 20.31
N ALA A 1047 6.72 -35.99 21.39
CA ALA A 1047 7.92 -35.63 22.15
C ALA A 1047 9.23 -36.17 21.52
N GLY A 1048 9.15 -36.89 20.40
CA GLY A 1048 10.28 -37.52 19.71
C GLY A 1048 10.69 -38.88 20.27
N GLY A 1049 9.86 -39.51 21.11
CA GLY A 1049 10.02 -40.90 21.52
C GLY A 1049 9.38 -41.88 20.53
N VAL A 1050 9.41 -43.17 20.86
CA VAL A 1050 8.79 -44.26 20.09
C VAL A 1050 7.74 -45.00 20.91
N VAL A 1051 6.74 -45.54 20.22
CA VAL A 1051 5.72 -46.46 20.78
C VAL A 1051 5.59 -47.65 19.82
N THR A 1052 5.67 -48.87 20.34
CA THR A 1052 5.59 -50.13 19.59
C THR A 1052 4.79 -51.17 20.38
N ASP A 1053 4.48 -52.30 19.76
CA ASP A 1053 4.19 -53.52 20.52
C ASP A 1053 5.49 -53.98 21.24
N PRO A 1054 5.42 -54.59 22.45
CA PRO A 1054 6.57 -55.16 23.15
C PRO A 1054 7.37 -56.22 22.38
N THR A 1055 6.75 -56.89 21.39
CA THR A 1055 7.40 -57.83 20.44
C THR A 1055 8.24 -57.13 19.37
N GLY A 1056 8.22 -55.80 19.30
CA GLY A 1056 8.84 -55.01 18.24
C GLY A 1056 7.99 -54.84 16.98
N ALA A 1057 6.77 -55.39 16.97
CA ALA A 1057 5.78 -55.10 15.93
C ALA A 1057 5.28 -53.63 16.02
N PRO A 1058 4.68 -53.07 14.94
CA PRO A 1058 4.04 -51.75 15.00
C PRO A 1058 3.01 -51.66 16.13
N PHE A 1059 2.90 -50.49 16.76
CA PHE A 1059 1.90 -50.27 17.81
C PHE A 1059 0.48 -50.35 17.24
N ASP A 1060 -0.34 -51.22 17.85
CA ASP A 1060 -1.79 -51.26 17.68
C ASP A 1060 -2.45 -50.95 19.03
N VAL A 1061 -3.27 -49.90 19.04
CA VAL A 1061 -3.98 -49.40 20.22
C VAL A 1061 -4.96 -50.41 20.80
N MET A 1062 -5.46 -51.36 20.00
CA MET A 1062 -6.39 -52.40 20.43
C MET A 1062 -5.71 -53.71 20.86
N SER A 1063 -4.38 -53.81 20.79
CA SER A 1063 -3.63 -55.06 20.95
C SER A 1063 -3.39 -55.51 22.41
N ARG A 1064 -3.93 -54.78 23.40
CA ARG A 1064 -3.68 -54.94 24.84
C ARG A 1064 -2.22 -54.77 25.29
N LYS A 1065 -1.33 -54.25 24.44
CA LYS A 1065 0.13 -54.25 24.70
C LYS A 1065 0.78 -52.93 24.32
N VAL A 1066 1.73 -52.47 25.14
CA VAL A 1066 2.50 -51.26 24.84
C VAL A 1066 3.95 -51.36 25.30
N LEU A 1067 4.86 -50.92 24.45
CA LEU A 1067 6.22 -50.56 24.81
C LEU A 1067 6.46 -49.13 24.30
N CYS A 1068 6.96 -48.24 25.14
CA CYS A 1068 7.43 -46.93 24.70
C CYS A 1068 8.83 -46.62 25.23
N ALA A 1069 9.59 -45.85 24.47
CA ALA A 1069 10.98 -45.51 24.80
C ALA A 1069 11.37 -44.14 24.24
N GLY A 1070 12.40 -43.52 24.83
CA GLY A 1070 12.94 -42.26 24.34
C GLY A 1070 13.69 -42.38 22.99
N THR A 1071 14.14 -43.58 22.62
CA THR A 1071 14.81 -43.84 21.33
C THR A 1071 14.42 -45.21 20.76
N ALA A 1072 14.53 -45.34 19.42
CA ALA A 1072 14.29 -46.59 18.70
C ALA A 1072 15.33 -47.68 18.99
N GLU A 1073 16.54 -47.30 19.40
CA GLU A 1073 17.58 -48.22 19.87
C GLU A 1073 17.16 -48.85 21.19
N LEU A 1074 16.84 -48.00 22.18
CA LEU A 1074 16.44 -48.46 23.52
C LEU A 1074 15.15 -49.28 23.49
N GLY A 1075 14.20 -48.92 22.61
CA GLY A 1075 12.97 -49.70 22.44
C GLY A 1075 13.21 -51.11 21.91
N ARG A 1076 14.14 -51.28 20.95
CA ARG A 1076 14.54 -52.59 20.41
C ARG A 1076 15.30 -53.43 21.43
N ASP A 1077 16.27 -52.82 22.12
CA ASP A 1077 17.04 -53.50 23.18
C ASP A 1077 16.11 -53.94 24.33
N LEU A 1078 15.15 -53.09 24.72
CA LEU A 1078 14.14 -53.42 25.72
C LEU A 1078 13.23 -54.56 25.26
N SER A 1079 12.73 -54.51 24.01
CA SER A 1079 11.93 -55.58 23.41
C SER A 1079 12.67 -56.93 23.46
N ALA A 1080 13.94 -56.96 23.04
CA ALA A 1080 14.75 -58.17 22.94
C ALA A 1080 15.06 -58.87 24.28
N CYS A 1081 14.84 -58.23 25.44
CA CYS A 1081 15.01 -58.85 26.76
C CYS A 1081 13.69 -59.36 27.38
N LEU A 1082 12.55 -59.17 26.73
CA LEU A 1082 11.25 -59.56 27.27
C LEU A 1082 10.85 -61.00 26.90
N THR A 1083 10.17 -61.64 27.84
CA THR A 1083 9.29 -62.79 27.61
C THR A 1083 7.91 -62.23 27.26
N HIS A 1084 7.44 -62.49 26.04
CA HIS A 1084 6.17 -61.94 25.54
C HIS A 1084 4.95 -62.76 25.99
N VAL A 1085 3.78 -62.13 25.95
CA VAL A 1085 2.47 -62.73 26.20
C VAL A 1085 1.52 -62.24 25.11
N ASP A 1086 0.79 -63.16 24.49
CA ASP A 1086 -0.25 -62.85 23.51
C ASP A 1086 -1.59 -62.55 24.20
N PHE A 1087 -2.32 -61.61 23.63
CA PHE A 1087 -3.66 -61.19 24.05
C PHE A 1087 -4.55 -61.12 22.81
N GLU A 1088 -5.84 -61.43 22.97
CA GLU A 1088 -6.84 -61.13 21.94
C GLU A 1088 -7.05 -59.60 21.87
N PRO A 1089 -7.17 -59.00 20.67
CA PRO A 1089 -7.48 -57.58 20.51
C PRO A 1089 -8.89 -57.21 21.01
N GLU A 1090 -9.10 -55.91 21.27
CA GLU A 1090 -10.35 -55.39 21.86
C GLU A 1090 -11.51 -55.15 20.87
N ALA A 1091 -11.32 -55.36 19.56
CA ALA A 1091 -12.21 -54.89 18.49
C ALA A 1091 -12.44 -55.93 17.37
#